data_AF-A0A4S2KFI7-F1
#
_entry.id   AF-A0A4S2KFI7-F1
#
_cell.length_a   1.000
_cell.length_b   1.000
_cell.length_c   1.000
_cell.angle_alpha   90.00
_cell.angle_beta   90.00
_cell.angle_gamma   90.00
#
_symmetry.space_group_name_H-M   'P 1'
#
loop_
_entity.id
_entity.type
_entity.pdbx_description
1 polymer ?
#
loop_
_entity_poly.entity_id
_entity_poly.type
_entity_poly.pdbx_seq_one_letter_code
_entity_poly.pdbx_strand_id
1 'polypeptide(L)'
;MSSDLDIAKCFEFAKELTLRAVVPARFSTTTAIIMSSDLDIAKCFEFAKELTLQAGKTLKCSFEDEKIVYNKGYMDFVTEHDHKIEKILIDGLSKEFPDHKLKCSFGDEKVGYDKTYMHFVTEHDQKIEKILIDGLSREFPDHKIIAEETTGTGEMPELTDAPTWFIDPIDGTLNFLHLFPHFCISVGLTVRKELALGIIYNPSNSELYTAIKGKGAFLNGKPIHTSKVTELKDALIMLEPLVWKVEKVKDNNYQGHKMDALVEATHITRCIGSAALTLAYIAHGVADCFYLDTHLKAWDVAAGTLILREAGGTVIDSKGLTVRKELALGIIYNPSNSELYTAIKGKGAFLNGKPIHTSKVTELKEALVMLEPFVWKLELKNSIQIPRMNALVEATHITRCIGSAALTLAYIARGVADCFYLDTQLRPWDVAAGTLILREAGGTIIDTKGGVYDIMKPNTIAASNKTLARKISKLILRDSINSLKHIDEKLGDWDLVTEYDRKIENVIIDELKRAFPNHRIIAEESTGKDLPELTNTPTWIIDPIDGTTNFIHGFPHTCVVIGLAVKKEMVLGIVYNPILEQLFTARKGRGAFLNGKPIHVSKVQELSKALVCMESGFMKVEDLREKTMERILAVVKAAQGIRTLGVAALTLCYIALGIVEAYHIEGPGISTWDIAAASLIISEAGGVVVDRITGKPIDIMKPRAVAACNDRIARDVVKLIREADQRMCELNNLDEYYRIAEELVLYAGKIIEDGISCRKNVKSKGIDWDLVTEYDRKIEDKLIKQLSIQFPSHKFIGEETAAKEGCLPQLTNDPTWIIDPIDGTTNFVHRFPHTCISLALLVNKKAEIGIIYNPLMRQFFSARRHCGAFLNGKPIKTSHTKDISQSLVAMEPWLAKDPQHLTSVYSRMHALIQGTHGIRSLGTAALTLCYVAMGAVEAYHIEGIDAWDVAAGKLIIEEAGGVVIDTTGGELDLMTPRVIAACNQQIAQQLVDLIKKADSEILNKNLH
;
A
#
# COMPACT_ATOMS: atom_id res chain seq x y z
N MET A 1 32.16 -54.31 -47.04
CA MET A 1 33.19 -53.78 -46.14
C MET A 1 32.79 -52.34 -45.82
N SER A 2 32.34 -51.95 -44.62
CA SER A 2 32.76 -52.20 -43.23
C SER A 2 33.80 -51.20 -42.72
N SER A 3 33.33 -50.21 -41.95
CA SER A 3 34.03 -49.43 -40.90
C SER A 3 33.16 -48.19 -40.62
N ASP A 4 32.10 -48.29 -39.82
CA ASP A 4 32.15 -48.28 -38.34
C ASP A 4 32.59 -46.91 -37.79
N LEU A 5 31.60 -46.01 -37.65
CA LEU A 5 31.67 -44.87 -36.74
C LEU A 5 30.91 -45.26 -35.46
N ASP A 6 31.54 -45.16 -34.30
CA ASP A 6 30.97 -45.63 -33.03
C ASP A 6 29.83 -44.74 -32.52
N ILE A 7 28.61 -45.11 -32.90
CA ILE A 7 27.38 -44.41 -32.53
C ILE A 7 27.16 -44.40 -31.01
N ALA A 8 27.66 -45.36 -30.23
CA ALA A 8 27.50 -45.34 -28.77
C ALA A 8 28.25 -44.17 -28.13
N LYS A 9 29.43 -43.82 -28.66
CA LYS A 9 30.19 -42.62 -28.23
C LYS A 9 29.52 -41.32 -28.68
N CYS A 10 28.94 -41.28 -29.87
CA CYS A 10 28.15 -40.14 -30.32
C CYS A 10 26.85 -39.97 -29.51
N PHE A 11 26.24 -41.07 -29.04
CA PHE A 11 24.97 -41.05 -28.30
C PHE A 11 25.12 -40.41 -26.91
N GLU A 12 26.13 -40.80 -26.12
CA GLU A 12 26.35 -40.16 -24.80
C GLU A 12 26.79 -38.68 -24.94
N PHE A 13 27.63 -38.35 -25.93
CA PHE A 13 28.01 -36.95 -26.19
C PHE A 13 26.81 -36.08 -26.63
N ALA A 14 25.92 -36.61 -27.47
CA ALA A 14 24.69 -35.93 -27.85
C ALA A 14 23.73 -35.77 -26.65
N LYS A 15 23.57 -36.82 -25.84
CA LYS A 15 22.72 -36.86 -24.65
C LYS A 15 23.13 -35.83 -23.59
N GLU A 16 24.43 -35.58 -23.41
CA GLU A 16 24.93 -34.52 -22.52
C GLU A 16 24.69 -33.11 -23.08
N LEU A 17 24.80 -32.92 -24.41
CA LEU A 17 24.44 -31.66 -25.07
C LEU A 17 22.93 -31.35 -25.02
N THR A 18 22.07 -32.38 -25.21
CA THR A 18 20.62 -32.23 -25.31
C THR A 18 19.97 -31.69 -24.01
N LEU A 19 20.61 -31.85 -22.86
CA LEU A 19 20.11 -31.35 -21.57
C LEU A 19 20.25 -29.82 -21.36
N ARG A 20 20.71 -29.05 -22.35
CA ARG A 20 21.06 -27.62 -22.16
C ARG A 20 20.46 -26.59 -23.11
N ALA A 21 19.70 -26.93 -24.17
CA ALA A 21 19.24 -25.91 -25.12
C ALA A 21 17.91 -26.20 -25.88
N VAL A 22 16.96 -25.25 -25.73
CA VAL A 22 16.01 -24.76 -26.76
C VAL A 22 14.79 -25.67 -27.11
N VAL A 23 13.84 -25.07 -27.85
CA VAL A 23 12.37 -25.28 -27.99
C VAL A 23 12.03 -25.01 -29.49
N PRO A 24 10.89 -25.41 -30.16
CA PRO A 24 9.78 -26.34 -29.87
C PRO A 24 9.44 -27.38 -31.01
N ALA A 25 8.28 -28.06 -30.86
CA ALA A 25 7.20 -28.25 -31.86
C ALA A 25 7.06 -29.52 -32.76
N ARG A 26 5.88 -30.16 -32.62
CA ARG A 26 5.10 -31.00 -33.59
C ARG A 26 5.74 -32.38 -33.94
N PHE A 27 5.02 -33.42 -34.39
CA PHE A 27 3.75 -33.49 -35.16
C PHE A 27 2.71 -34.52 -34.67
N SER A 28 1.54 -34.48 -35.31
CA SER A 28 0.34 -35.32 -35.13
C SER A 28 0.39 -36.68 -35.83
N THR A 29 -0.50 -37.60 -35.42
CA THR A 29 -1.05 -38.66 -36.31
C THR A 29 -2.57 -38.59 -36.36
N THR A 30 -3.14 -38.70 -37.56
CA THR A 30 -4.56 -38.45 -37.86
C THR A 30 -5.31 -39.74 -38.15
N THR A 31 -6.57 -39.83 -37.72
CA THR A 31 -7.61 -40.65 -38.37
C THR A 31 -8.89 -39.83 -38.45
N ALA A 32 -9.54 -39.78 -39.62
CA ALA A 32 -10.60 -38.82 -39.91
C ALA A 32 -11.95 -39.47 -40.21
N ILE A 33 -13.04 -38.78 -39.82
CA ILE A 33 -14.40 -38.93 -40.35
C ILE A 33 -14.97 -37.51 -40.56
N ILE A 34 -15.73 -37.30 -41.64
CA ILE A 34 -16.25 -36.00 -42.11
C ILE A 34 -17.78 -35.91 -41.91
N MET A 35 -18.46 -34.76 -41.93
CA MET A 35 -18.14 -33.39 -42.40
C MET A 35 -18.38 -32.37 -41.24
N SER A 36 -18.30 -31.03 -41.37
CA SER A 36 -18.20 -30.09 -42.52
C SER A 36 -17.56 -28.76 -42.10
N SER A 37 -17.16 -27.94 -43.09
CA SER A 37 -17.09 -26.44 -43.08
C SER A 37 -16.36 -25.65 -41.97
N ASP A 38 -15.95 -26.26 -40.86
CA ASP A 38 -15.89 -25.54 -39.58
C ASP A 38 -14.47 -25.23 -39.06
N LEU A 39 -14.41 -24.21 -38.21
CA LEU A 39 -13.18 -23.57 -37.69
C LEU A 39 -12.26 -24.53 -36.90
N ASP A 40 -10.94 -24.44 -37.14
CA ASP A 40 -9.92 -25.11 -36.32
C ASP A 40 -9.73 -24.40 -34.97
N ILE A 41 -10.55 -24.79 -33.99
CA ILE A 41 -10.50 -24.30 -32.61
C ILE A 41 -9.16 -24.65 -31.92
N ALA A 42 -8.47 -25.73 -32.32
CA ALA A 42 -7.19 -26.10 -31.73
C ALA A 42 -6.05 -25.19 -32.19
N LYS A 43 -6.05 -24.78 -33.48
CA LYS A 43 -5.19 -23.70 -33.99
C LYS A 43 -5.48 -22.37 -33.29
N CYS A 44 -6.76 -22.02 -33.13
CA CYS A 44 -7.16 -20.81 -32.39
C CYS A 44 -6.61 -20.79 -30.95
N PHE A 45 -6.68 -21.94 -30.26
CA PHE A 45 -6.24 -22.07 -28.88
C PHE A 45 -4.75 -21.82 -28.66
N GLU A 46 -3.87 -22.57 -29.33
CA GLU A 46 -2.42 -22.42 -29.09
C GLU A 46 -1.91 -21.04 -29.53
N PHE A 47 -2.47 -20.44 -30.56
CA PHE A 47 -2.10 -19.09 -31.01
C PHE A 47 -2.53 -17.99 -30.02
N ALA A 48 -3.80 -18.00 -29.57
CA ALA A 48 -4.28 -17.02 -28.60
C ALA A 48 -3.53 -17.15 -27.26
N LYS A 49 -3.29 -18.39 -26.80
CA LYS A 49 -2.48 -18.72 -25.62
C LYS A 49 -1.05 -18.20 -25.71
N GLU A 50 -0.40 -18.31 -26.87
CA GLU A 50 0.93 -17.75 -27.07
C GLU A 50 0.91 -16.21 -27.00
N LEU A 51 -0.04 -15.56 -27.68
CA LEU A 51 -0.20 -14.10 -27.62
C LEU A 51 -0.47 -13.59 -26.19
N THR A 52 -1.34 -14.24 -25.43
CA THR A 52 -1.61 -13.90 -24.01
C THR A 52 -0.35 -14.02 -23.15
N LEU A 53 0.46 -15.07 -23.36
CA LEU A 53 1.75 -15.25 -22.67
C LEU A 53 2.85 -14.29 -23.13
N GLN A 54 2.75 -13.73 -24.35
CA GLN A 54 3.64 -12.65 -24.81
C GLN A 54 3.22 -11.32 -24.16
N ALA A 55 1.94 -10.95 -24.21
CA ALA A 55 1.41 -9.73 -23.60
C ALA A 55 1.63 -9.69 -22.07
N GLY A 56 1.39 -10.80 -21.37
CA GLY A 56 1.56 -10.89 -19.92
C GLY A 56 3.00 -10.73 -19.42
N LYS A 57 4.01 -10.93 -20.28
CA LYS A 57 5.41 -10.61 -19.95
C LYS A 57 5.63 -9.09 -19.88
N THR A 58 5.00 -8.34 -20.78
CA THR A 58 5.02 -6.87 -20.81
C THR A 58 4.39 -6.27 -19.55
N LEU A 59 3.30 -6.86 -19.05
CA LEU A 59 2.73 -6.53 -17.73
C LEU A 59 3.72 -6.79 -16.60
N LYS A 60 4.31 -7.99 -16.55
CA LYS A 60 5.17 -8.41 -15.42
C LYS A 60 6.39 -7.49 -15.23
N CYS A 61 7.02 -7.05 -16.32
CA CYS A 61 8.13 -6.10 -16.28
C CYS A 61 7.74 -4.68 -15.84
N SER A 62 6.44 -4.36 -15.76
CA SER A 62 5.91 -3.03 -15.44
C SER A 62 5.19 -2.97 -14.07
N PHE A 63 5.35 -4.00 -13.24
CA PHE A 63 4.70 -4.11 -11.92
C PHE A 63 5.63 -3.73 -10.76
N GLU A 64 6.93 -3.52 -11.02
CA GLU A 64 7.95 -3.27 -9.98
C GLU A 64 8.40 -1.80 -9.87
N ASP A 65 7.82 -0.90 -10.68
CA ASP A 65 8.19 0.53 -10.76
C ASP A 65 7.05 1.48 -10.35
N GLU A 66 7.42 2.69 -9.89
CA GLU A 66 6.49 3.75 -9.51
C GLU A 66 5.79 4.37 -10.75
N LYS A 67 4.46 4.28 -10.81
CA LYS A 67 3.68 4.58 -12.03
C LYS A 67 3.23 6.04 -12.09
N ILE A 68 3.71 6.78 -13.09
CA ILE A 68 3.21 8.14 -13.39
C ILE A 68 1.86 8.03 -14.12
N VAL A 69 0.78 8.45 -13.46
CA VAL A 69 -0.57 8.46 -14.06
C VAL A 69 -0.78 9.72 -14.89
N TYR A 70 -0.75 9.57 -16.21
CA TYR A 70 -1.14 10.62 -17.16
C TYR A 70 -2.67 10.60 -17.38
N ASN A 71 -3.32 11.77 -17.35
CA ASN A 71 -4.77 11.93 -17.47
C ASN A 71 -5.12 13.00 -18.53
N LYS A 72 -5.49 12.61 -19.77
CA LYS A 72 -5.91 13.59 -20.80
C LYS A 72 -7.29 14.10 -20.41
N GLY A 73 -7.53 15.39 -20.69
CA GLY A 73 -8.83 16.01 -20.49
C GLY A 73 -9.95 15.21 -21.18
N TYR A 74 -10.76 14.54 -20.38
CA TYR A 74 -12.00 13.85 -20.72
C TYR A 74 -11.93 12.56 -21.57
N MET A 75 -10.93 12.32 -22.44
CA MET A 75 -10.75 11.02 -23.14
C MET A 75 -9.29 10.74 -23.58
N ASP A 76 -8.72 9.55 -23.24
CA ASP A 76 -7.49 8.87 -23.79
C ASP A 76 -6.16 9.68 -23.72
N PHE A 77 -4.94 9.13 -23.50
CA PHE A 77 -3.70 9.97 -23.45
C PHE A 77 -2.47 9.59 -24.31
N VAL A 78 -1.34 10.25 -24.03
CA VAL A 78 -0.18 10.52 -24.88
C VAL A 78 1.01 10.81 -23.96
N THR A 79 2.20 10.32 -24.32
CA THR A 79 3.42 10.37 -23.51
C THR A 79 4.47 11.36 -24.04
N GLU A 80 5.54 11.55 -23.26
CA GLU A 80 6.75 12.25 -23.71
C GLU A 80 7.51 11.51 -24.84
N HIS A 81 7.22 10.22 -25.10
CA HIS A 81 7.73 9.49 -26.27
C HIS A 81 6.95 9.84 -27.53
N ASP A 82 5.62 9.96 -27.43
CA ASP A 82 4.78 10.28 -28.58
C ASP A 82 5.09 11.65 -29.15
N HIS A 83 5.29 12.69 -28.33
CA HIS A 83 5.73 14.00 -28.85
C HIS A 83 7.11 13.96 -29.53
N LYS A 84 7.99 13.01 -29.18
CA LYS A 84 9.28 12.80 -29.86
C LYS A 84 9.07 12.08 -31.20
N ILE A 85 8.20 11.07 -31.24
CA ILE A 85 7.85 10.31 -32.46
C ILE A 85 7.04 11.18 -33.44
N GLU A 86 6.04 11.91 -32.97
CA GLU A 86 5.23 12.86 -33.74
C GLU A 86 6.10 13.95 -34.35
N LYS A 87 7.05 14.51 -33.60
CA LYS A 87 8.02 15.46 -34.15
C LYS A 87 8.90 14.83 -35.24
N ILE A 88 9.40 13.60 -35.04
CA ILE A 88 10.17 12.87 -36.07
C ILE A 88 9.32 12.60 -37.32
N LEU A 89 8.03 12.26 -37.15
CA LEU A 89 7.09 12.06 -38.25
C LEU A 89 6.77 13.36 -38.99
N ILE A 90 6.57 14.48 -38.28
CA ILE A 90 6.32 15.80 -38.89
C ILE A 90 7.58 16.31 -39.62
N ASP A 91 8.76 16.21 -39.00
CA ASP A 91 10.04 16.61 -39.62
C ASP A 91 10.43 15.70 -40.81
N GLY A 92 9.92 14.45 -40.84
CA GLY A 92 10.04 13.52 -41.96
C GLY A 92 9.05 13.81 -43.10
N LEU A 93 7.75 13.86 -42.79
CA LEU A 93 6.69 14.11 -43.76
C LEU A 93 6.80 15.52 -44.39
N SER A 94 7.30 16.51 -43.64
CA SER A 94 7.57 17.85 -44.18
C SER A 94 8.79 17.89 -45.12
N LYS A 95 9.66 16.86 -45.10
CA LYS A 95 10.73 16.68 -46.09
C LYS A 95 10.26 15.95 -47.35
N GLU A 96 9.35 14.99 -47.24
CA GLU A 96 8.82 14.26 -48.40
C GLU A 96 7.70 15.02 -49.13
N PHE A 97 6.87 15.79 -48.41
CA PHE A 97 5.67 16.44 -48.95
C PHE A 97 5.59 17.95 -48.64
N PRO A 98 6.60 18.76 -49.02
CA PRO A 98 6.73 20.17 -48.60
C PRO A 98 5.57 21.10 -48.99
N ASP A 99 4.80 20.76 -50.03
CA ASP A 99 3.64 21.55 -50.48
C ASP A 99 2.35 21.29 -49.66
N HIS A 100 2.33 20.27 -48.79
CA HIS A 100 1.14 19.93 -48.00
C HIS A 100 1.05 20.75 -46.71
N LYS A 101 0.11 21.70 -46.68
CA LYS A 101 -0.20 22.51 -45.48
C LYS A 101 -0.96 21.70 -44.42
N LEU A 102 -0.21 20.90 -43.66
CA LEU A 102 -0.66 20.35 -42.38
C LEU A 102 -1.07 21.51 -41.45
N LYS A 103 -2.31 21.48 -40.96
CA LYS A 103 -2.90 22.58 -40.19
C LYS A 103 -3.48 22.05 -38.87
N CYS A 104 -2.74 22.20 -37.79
CA CYS A 104 -3.22 21.90 -36.45
C CYS A 104 -4.16 23.01 -35.95
N SER A 105 -5.13 22.66 -35.11
CA SER A 105 -6.06 23.60 -34.50
C SER A 105 -6.50 23.14 -33.10
N PHE A 106 -5.71 23.48 -32.10
CA PHE A 106 -6.19 23.70 -30.74
C PHE A 106 -6.13 25.20 -30.45
N GLY A 107 -7.26 25.80 -30.08
CA GLY A 107 -7.35 27.19 -29.68
C GLY A 107 -7.62 27.29 -28.18
N ASP A 108 -7.16 28.38 -27.56
CA ASP A 108 -7.25 28.60 -26.11
C ASP A 108 -8.68 28.90 -25.62
N GLU A 109 -9.51 27.87 -25.41
CA GLU A 109 -10.79 28.02 -24.69
C GLU A 109 -10.88 27.10 -23.46
N LYS A 110 -11.28 27.69 -22.32
CA LYS A 110 -11.43 27.01 -21.03
C LYS A 110 -12.83 26.39 -20.90
N VAL A 111 -12.91 25.07 -20.72
CA VAL A 111 -14.11 24.40 -20.18
C VAL A 111 -13.69 23.42 -19.07
N GLY A 112 -14.50 23.35 -18.00
CA GLY A 112 -14.12 22.68 -16.77
C GLY A 112 -14.67 21.25 -16.56
N TYR A 113 -14.59 20.81 -15.31
CA TYR A 113 -14.99 19.51 -14.79
C TYR A 113 -16.44 19.12 -15.14
N ASP A 114 -16.61 17.86 -15.50
CA ASP A 114 -17.82 17.06 -15.27
C ASP A 114 -17.48 15.87 -14.32
N LYS A 115 -18.49 15.23 -13.72
CA LYS A 115 -18.37 14.32 -12.57
C LYS A 115 -18.54 12.84 -12.96
N THR A 116 -17.60 12.26 -13.71
CA THR A 116 -17.59 10.81 -14.01
C THR A 116 -16.18 10.20 -13.89
N TYR A 117 -15.74 9.98 -12.66
CA TYR A 117 -14.55 9.16 -12.35
C TYR A 117 -14.99 7.71 -12.10
N MET A 118 -14.43 6.76 -12.86
CA MET A 118 -14.13 5.35 -12.46
C MET A 118 -13.69 4.44 -13.63
N HIS A 119 -13.68 4.91 -14.88
CA HIS A 119 -12.94 4.22 -15.94
C HIS A 119 -11.49 4.69 -15.93
N PHE A 120 -10.59 3.83 -15.44
CA PHE A 120 -9.15 4.00 -15.57
C PHE A 120 -8.66 3.15 -16.74
N VAL A 121 -7.95 3.78 -17.67
CA VAL A 121 -7.29 3.14 -18.81
C VAL A 121 -5.81 3.50 -18.72
N THR A 122 -4.93 2.52 -18.76
CA THR A 122 -3.49 2.73 -18.79
C THR A 122 -2.95 2.57 -20.21
N GLU A 123 -1.75 3.09 -20.46
CA GLU A 123 -1.04 2.79 -21.71
C GLU A 123 -0.79 1.28 -21.89
N HIS A 124 -0.76 0.51 -20.79
CA HIS A 124 -0.56 -0.93 -20.84
C HIS A 124 -1.79 -1.64 -21.38
N ASP A 125 -3.01 -1.22 -20.99
CA ASP A 125 -4.27 -1.72 -21.56
C ASP A 125 -4.25 -1.57 -23.09
N GLN A 126 -3.98 -0.36 -23.57
CA GLN A 126 -3.88 -0.06 -25.01
C GLN A 126 -2.79 -0.87 -25.71
N LYS A 127 -1.62 -1.06 -25.08
CA LYS A 127 -0.50 -1.86 -25.65
C LYS A 127 -0.83 -3.35 -25.70
N ILE A 128 -1.50 -3.89 -24.68
CA ILE A 128 -1.90 -5.31 -24.58
C ILE A 128 -3.02 -5.59 -25.58
N GLU A 129 -4.08 -4.77 -25.58
CA GLU A 129 -5.18 -4.89 -26.50
C GLU A 129 -4.68 -4.81 -27.95
N LYS A 130 -3.76 -3.89 -28.26
CA LYS A 130 -3.13 -3.83 -29.58
C LYS A 130 -2.35 -5.10 -29.95
N ILE A 131 -1.54 -5.65 -29.04
CA ILE A 131 -0.80 -6.92 -29.28
C ILE A 131 -1.78 -8.05 -29.62
N LEU A 132 -2.91 -8.13 -28.91
CA LEU A 132 -3.93 -9.16 -29.12
C LEU A 132 -4.73 -8.92 -30.41
N ILE A 133 -5.16 -7.68 -30.70
CA ILE A 133 -5.90 -7.31 -31.92
C ILE A 133 -5.03 -7.47 -33.17
N ASP A 134 -3.82 -6.90 -33.22
CA ASP A 134 -2.92 -7.00 -34.37
C ASP A 134 -2.52 -8.47 -34.63
N GLY A 135 -2.33 -9.25 -33.56
CA GLY A 135 -2.03 -10.69 -33.64
C GLY A 135 -3.19 -11.51 -34.18
N LEU A 136 -4.38 -11.39 -33.58
CA LEU A 136 -5.57 -12.17 -33.95
C LEU A 136 -6.12 -11.78 -35.32
N SER A 137 -6.17 -10.49 -35.66
CA SER A 137 -6.68 -10.01 -36.95
C SER A 137 -5.81 -10.47 -38.13
N ARG A 138 -4.50 -10.65 -37.90
CA ARG A 138 -3.57 -11.16 -38.91
C ARG A 138 -3.73 -12.66 -39.19
N GLU A 139 -3.99 -13.46 -38.16
CA GLU A 139 -4.08 -14.92 -38.26
C GLU A 139 -5.51 -15.42 -38.56
N PHE A 140 -6.52 -14.61 -38.20
CA PHE A 140 -7.94 -14.91 -38.33
C PHE A 140 -8.75 -13.69 -38.85
N PRO A 141 -8.49 -13.21 -40.08
CA PRO A 141 -9.06 -11.96 -40.60
C PRO A 141 -10.60 -11.96 -40.75
N ASP A 142 -11.23 -13.14 -40.84
CA ASP A 142 -12.69 -13.29 -40.91
C ASP A 142 -13.37 -13.31 -39.51
N HIS A 143 -12.59 -13.26 -38.42
CA HIS A 143 -13.13 -13.23 -37.06
C HIS A 143 -13.46 -11.79 -36.63
N LYS A 144 -14.52 -11.64 -35.84
CA LYS A 144 -14.79 -10.41 -35.11
C LYS A 144 -13.99 -10.36 -33.82
N ILE A 145 -13.71 -9.15 -33.35
CA ILE A 145 -13.13 -8.90 -32.03
C ILE A 145 -14.00 -7.86 -31.32
N ILE A 146 -14.29 -8.12 -30.05
CA ILE A 146 -14.90 -7.18 -29.10
C ILE A 146 -13.92 -7.08 -27.94
N ALA A 147 -13.20 -5.96 -27.87
CA ALA A 147 -12.20 -5.68 -26.84
C ALA A 147 -12.61 -4.45 -26.02
N GLU A 148 -12.23 -4.40 -24.75
CA GLU A 148 -12.71 -3.37 -23.81
C GLU A 148 -12.47 -1.94 -24.32
N GLU A 149 -11.22 -1.58 -24.66
CA GLU A 149 -10.85 -0.19 -24.94
C GLU A 149 -11.39 0.26 -26.29
N THR A 150 -11.32 -0.61 -27.31
CA THR A 150 -11.89 -0.35 -28.64
C THR A 150 -13.42 -0.27 -28.63
N THR A 151 -14.12 -0.95 -27.70
CA THR A 151 -15.61 -0.94 -27.64
C THR A 151 -16.14 0.12 -26.66
N GLY A 152 -15.42 0.38 -25.57
CA GLY A 152 -15.71 1.38 -24.56
C GLY A 152 -17.08 1.27 -23.90
N THR A 153 -17.65 2.42 -23.55
CA THR A 153 -18.93 2.54 -22.83
C THR A 153 -20.18 2.41 -23.71
N GLY A 154 -20.02 2.08 -25.00
CA GLY A 154 -21.12 1.95 -25.97
C GLY A 154 -22.07 0.76 -25.75
N GLU A 155 -23.09 0.67 -26.61
CA GLU A 155 -23.95 -0.52 -26.69
C GLU A 155 -23.16 -1.72 -27.23
N MET A 156 -23.32 -2.88 -26.60
CA MET A 156 -22.61 -4.10 -27.00
C MET A 156 -23.00 -4.54 -28.42
N PRO A 157 -22.04 -4.83 -29.32
CA PRO A 157 -22.33 -5.36 -30.64
C PRO A 157 -23.14 -6.67 -30.58
N GLU A 158 -24.14 -6.83 -31.47
CA GLU A 158 -24.93 -8.06 -31.50
C GLU A 158 -24.06 -9.26 -31.93
N LEU A 159 -24.07 -10.32 -31.12
CA LEU A 159 -23.43 -11.59 -31.43
C LEU A 159 -24.03 -12.20 -32.70
N THR A 160 -23.22 -12.30 -33.75
CA THR A 160 -23.52 -13.01 -34.99
C THR A 160 -22.99 -14.44 -34.95
N ASP A 161 -23.32 -15.27 -35.94
CA ASP A 161 -22.84 -16.66 -35.98
C ASP A 161 -21.34 -16.78 -36.34
N ALA A 162 -20.77 -15.71 -36.91
CA ALA A 162 -19.33 -15.58 -37.17
C ALA A 162 -18.50 -15.65 -35.87
N PRO A 163 -17.30 -16.28 -35.90
CA PRO A 163 -16.44 -16.35 -34.73
C PRO A 163 -16.13 -14.97 -34.16
N THR A 164 -16.30 -14.80 -32.85
CA THR A 164 -16.13 -13.51 -32.17
C THR A 164 -15.28 -13.68 -30.92
N TRP A 165 -14.09 -13.06 -30.94
CA TRP A 165 -13.20 -12.96 -29.78
C TRP A 165 -13.72 -11.90 -28.80
N PHE A 166 -13.58 -12.20 -27.51
CA PHE A 166 -13.79 -11.27 -26.40
C PHE A 166 -12.46 -11.05 -25.70
N ILE A 167 -12.06 -9.80 -25.51
CA ILE A 167 -10.75 -9.44 -24.95
C ILE A 167 -10.95 -8.41 -23.86
N ASP A 168 -10.38 -8.71 -22.70
CA ASP A 168 -10.16 -7.78 -21.60
C ASP A 168 -8.62 -7.76 -21.37
N PRO A 169 -7.96 -6.60 -21.56
CA PRO A 169 -6.51 -6.51 -21.46
C PRO A 169 -6.00 -6.58 -20.01
N ILE A 170 -6.74 -6.05 -19.02
CA ILE A 170 -6.38 -6.04 -17.60
C ILE A 170 -7.66 -6.03 -16.72
N ASP A 171 -8.30 -7.19 -16.55
CA ASP A 171 -9.40 -7.36 -15.59
C ASP A 171 -8.86 -7.04 -14.19
N GLY A 172 -9.43 -6.02 -13.56
CA GLY A 172 -8.89 -5.44 -12.33
C GLY A 172 -7.84 -4.34 -12.55
N THR A 173 -8.00 -3.47 -13.55
CA THR A 173 -7.11 -2.32 -13.83
C THR A 173 -6.79 -1.48 -12.59
N LEU A 174 -7.75 -1.29 -11.67
CA LEU A 174 -7.53 -0.60 -10.39
C LEU A 174 -6.51 -1.31 -9.50
N ASN A 175 -6.49 -2.65 -9.50
CA ASN A 175 -5.47 -3.43 -8.79
C ASN A 175 -4.10 -3.28 -9.44
N PHE A 176 -4.02 -3.31 -10.78
CA PHE A 176 -2.77 -3.07 -11.50
C PHE A 176 -2.19 -1.68 -11.23
N LEU A 177 -3.02 -0.63 -11.14
CA LEU A 177 -2.60 0.70 -10.72
C LEU A 177 -2.05 0.72 -9.29
N HIS A 178 -2.80 0.14 -8.35
CA HIS A 178 -2.46 0.08 -6.93
C HIS A 178 -1.44 -1.03 -6.58
N LEU A 179 -0.61 -1.51 -7.52
CA LEU A 179 0.39 -2.57 -7.30
C LEU A 179 -0.16 -3.82 -6.55
N PHE A 180 -1.45 -4.09 -6.71
CA PHE A 180 -2.18 -5.14 -6.03
C PHE A 180 -2.26 -6.37 -6.96
N PRO A 181 -1.84 -7.57 -6.54
CA PRO A 181 -1.50 -8.66 -7.48
C PRO A 181 -2.68 -9.36 -8.18
N HIS A 182 -3.93 -8.92 -7.97
CA HIS A 182 -5.15 -9.57 -8.49
C HIS A 182 -5.69 -8.88 -9.74
N PHE A 183 -4.96 -9.06 -10.84
CA PHE A 183 -5.40 -8.65 -12.17
C PHE A 183 -5.01 -9.73 -13.18
N CYS A 184 -5.71 -9.79 -14.31
CA CYS A 184 -5.44 -10.79 -15.33
C CYS A 184 -5.82 -10.34 -16.75
N ILE A 185 -5.17 -10.94 -17.76
CA ILE A 185 -5.63 -10.84 -19.15
C ILE A 185 -6.72 -11.90 -19.35
N SER A 186 -7.90 -11.53 -19.86
CA SER A 186 -9.00 -12.46 -20.17
C SER A 186 -9.29 -12.49 -21.67
N VAL A 187 -9.26 -13.69 -22.27
CA VAL A 187 -9.50 -13.90 -23.70
C VAL A 187 -10.50 -15.05 -23.90
N GLY A 188 -11.68 -14.73 -24.42
CA GLY A 188 -12.73 -15.68 -24.79
C GLY A 188 -12.93 -15.75 -26.30
N LEU A 189 -13.51 -16.86 -26.78
CA LEU A 189 -13.96 -17.00 -28.17
C LEU A 189 -15.36 -17.62 -28.20
N THR A 190 -16.26 -17.00 -28.95
CA THR A 190 -17.53 -17.60 -29.36
C THR A 190 -17.50 -18.04 -30.82
N VAL A 191 -18.24 -19.11 -31.13
CA VAL A 191 -18.49 -19.63 -32.49
C VAL A 191 -19.97 -20.00 -32.57
N ARG A 192 -20.71 -19.55 -33.60
CA ARG A 192 -22.17 -19.73 -33.68
C ARG A 192 -22.91 -19.29 -32.41
N LYS A 193 -22.48 -18.16 -31.83
CA LYS A 193 -22.95 -17.58 -30.56
C LYS A 193 -22.72 -18.43 -29.28
N GLU A 194 -22.05 -19.57 -29.36
CA GLU A 194 -21.66 -20.39 -28.20
C GLU A 194 -20.20 -20.15 -27.80
N LEU A 195 -19.88 -20.15 -26.50
CA LEU A 195 -18.49 -20.14 -26.01
C LEU A 195 -17.76 -21.42 -26.41
N ALA A 196 -16.58 -21.29 -27.03
CA ALA A 196 -15.76 -22.38 -27.54
C ALA A 196 -14.39 -22.50 -26.86
N LEU A 197 -13.81 -21.36 -26.45
CA LEU A 197 -12.51 -21.25 -25.79
C LEU A 197 -12.54 -20.16 -24.71
N GLY A 198 -11.76 -20.36 -23.65
CA GLY A 198 -11.50 -19.37 -22.60
C GLY A 198 -10.07 -19.49 -22.09
N ILE A 199 -9.38 -18.36 -21.94
CA ILE A 199 -8.02 -18.22 -21.43
C ILE A 199 -8.01 -17.06 -20.44
N ILE A 200 -7.43 -17.27 -19.25
CA ILE A 200 -7.20 -16.22 -18.25
C ILE A 200 -5.75 -16.33 -17.77
N TYR A 201 -5.00 -15.22 -17.73
CA TYR A 201 -3.61 -15.21 -17.26
C TYR A 201 -3.36 -14.14 -16.21
N ASN A 202 -3.06 -14.55 -14.98
CA ASN A 202 -2.54 -13.68 -13.92
C ASN A 202 -0.99 -13.66 -14.01
N PRO A 203 -0.37 -12.54 -14.43
CA PRO A 203 1.08 -12.45 -14.59
C PRO A 203 1.83 -12.32 -13.26
N SER A 204 1.18 -11.86 -12.18
CA SER A 204 1.76 -11.73 -10.84
C SER A 204 2.10 -13.13 -10.32
N ASN A 205 1.07 -13.95 -10.14
CA ASN A 205 1.17 -15.32 -9.63
C ASN A 205 1.70 -16.31 -10.69
N SER A 206 1.71 -15.92 -11.97
CA SER A 206 2.04 -16.78 -13.11
C SER A 206 1.07 -17.96 -13.25
N GLU A 207 -0.23 -17.67 -13.10
CA GLU A 207 -1.34 -18.62 -13.22
C GLU A 207 -2.01 -18.49 -14.59
N LEU A 208 -1.87 -19.51 -15.44
CA LEU A 208 -2.55 -19.61 -16.73
C LEU A 208 -3.71 -20.61 -16.63
N TYR A 209 -4.93 -20.09 -16.61
CA TYR A 209 -6.17 -20.86 -16.68
C TYR A 209 -6.62 -20.99 -18.14
N THR A 210 -7.04 -22.19 -18.54
CA THR A 210 -7.43 -22.49 -19.93
C THR A 210 -8.57 -23.51 -20.00
N ALA A 211 -9.49 -23.33 -20.95
CA ALA A 211 -10.51 -24.31 -21.28
C ALA A 211 -10.88 -24.28 -22.78
N ILE A 212 -11.24 -25.44 -23.32
CA ILE A 212 -11.86 -25.62 -24.63
C ILE A 212 -13.15 -26.42 -24.41
N LYS A 213 -14.25 -26.05 -25.07
CA LYS A 213 -15.56 -26.72 -24.90
C LYS A 213 -15.46 -28.24 -25.12
N GLY A 214 -15.91 -29.02 -24.14
CA GLY A 214 -15.86 -30.48 -24.13
C GLY A 214 -14.45 -31.07 -23.96
N LYS A 215 -13.52 -30.35 -23.30
CA LYS A 215 -12.14 -30.80 -23.04
C LYS A 215 -11.69 -30.65 -21.59
N GLY A 216 -12.49 -30.01 -20.74
CA GLY A 216 -12.13 -29.72 -19.35
C GLY A 216 -11.34 -28.41 -19.20
N ALA A 217 -11.22 -27.97 -17.95
CA ALA A 217 -10.45 -26.79 -17.57
C ALA A 217 -9.10 -27.18 -16.94
N PHE A 218 -8.10 -26.32 -17.12
CA PHE A 218 -6.73 -26.54 -16.66
C PHE A 218 -6.11 -25.26 -16.08
N LEU A 219 -5.31 -25.40 -15.02
CA LEU A 219 -4.38 -24.38 -14.50
C LEU A 219 -2.95 -24.85 -14.74
N ASN A 220 -2.15 -24.04 -15.45
CA ASN A 220 -0.74 -24.34 -15.78
C ASN A 220 -0.54 -25.77 -16.35
N GLY A 221 -1.51 -26.22 -17.17
CA GLY A 221 -1.54 -27.54 -17.81
C GLY A 221 -2.04 -28.70 -16.93
N LYS A 222 -2.34 -28.48 -15.64
CA LYS A 222 -2.94 -29.48 -14.74
C LYS A 222 -4.47 -29.35 -14.75
N PRO A 223 -5.26 -30.44 -14.83
CA PRO A 223 -6.71 -30.37 -14.73
C PRO A 223 -7.18 -29.71 -13.42
N ILE A 224 -8.25 -28.93 -13.50
CA ILE A 224 -8.91 -28.32 -12.34
C ILE A 224 -10.40 -28.66 -12.29
N HIS A 225 -10.95 -28.65 -11.08
CA HIS A 225 -12.35 -28.92 -10.78
C HIS A 225 -12.83 -27.94 -9.70
N THR A 226 -14.13 -27.66 -9.69
CA THR A 226 -14.75 -26.87 -8.62
C THR A 226 -14.62 -27.56 -7.26
N SER A 227 -14.86 -26.78 -6.21
CA SER A 227 -14.99 -27.26 -4.83
C SER A 227 -16.05 -28.37 -4.68
N LYS A 228 -15.97 -29.07 -3.54
CA LYS A 228 -16.96 -30.08 -3.10
C LYS A 228 -17.90 -29.58 -2.01
N VAL A 229 -17.85 -28.30 -1.65
CA VAL A 229 -18.80 -27.69 -0.71
C VAL A 229 -20.21 -27.71 -1.32
N THR A 230 -21.18 -28.20 -0.55
CA THR A 230 -22.60 -28.31 -0.97
C THR A 230 -23.57 -27.55 -0.06
N GLU A 231 -23.09 -27.02 1.07
CA GLU A 231 -23.88 -26.23 2.00
C GLU A 231 -23.34 -24.81 2.08
N LEU A 232 -24.24 -23.81 2.03
CA LEU A 232 -23.85 -22.41 1.92
C LEU A 232 -23.01 -21.94 3.12
N LYS A 233 -23.33 -22.43 4.33
CA LYS A 233 -22.65 -22.14 5.60
C LYS A 233 -21.15 -22.50 5.62
N ASP A 234 -20.73 -23.41 4.74
CA ASP A 234 -19.36 -23.94 4.62
C ASP A 234 -18.60 -23.30 3.45
N ALA A 235 -19.24 -22.37 2.71
CA ALA A 235 -18.73 -21.78 1.48
C ALA A 235 -17.96 -20.47 1.70
N LEU A 236 -16.84 -20.31 0.99
CA LEU A 236 -16.16 -19.04 0.76
C LEU A 236 -16.80 -18.34 -0.45
N ILE A 237 -17.43 -17.18 -0.22
CA ILE A 237 -18.05 -16.37 -1.28
C ILE A 237 -17.16 -15.17 -1.65
N MET A 238 -16.83 -15.11 -2.93
CA MET A 238 -16.21 -13.95 -3.56
C MET A 238 -17.29 -12.90 -3.84
N LEU A 239 -17.00 -11.65 -3.49
CA LEU A 239 -17.87 -10.49 -3.65
C LEU A 239 -17.12 -9.42 -4.42
N GLU A 240 -17.78 -8.82 -5.41
CA GLU A 240 -17.29 -7.60 -6.06
C GLU A 240 -18.21 -6.42 -5.73
N PRO A 241 -17.93 -5.65 -4.66
CA PRO A 241 -18.65 -4.43 -4.31
C PRO A 241 -18.20 -3.29 -5.24
N LEU A 242 -18.36 -3.47 -6.55
CA LEU A 242 -18.36 -2.40 -7.56
C LEU A 242 -19.64 -1.55 -7.44
N VAL A 243 -19.86 -1.06 -6.22
CA VAL A 243 -20.90 -0.09 -5.89
C VAL A 243 -20.47 1.22 -6.53
N TRP A 244 -21.00 1.43 -7.75
CA TRP A 244 -21.09 2.73 -8.39
C TRP A 244 -21.32 3.82 -7.33
N LYS A 245 -20.73 5.01 -7.48
CA LYS A 245 -21.14 6.18 -6.68
C LYS A 245 -22.55 6.58 -7.09
N VAL A 246 -23.55 5.88 -6.54
CA VAL A 246 -24.97 6.04 -6.86
C VAL A 246 -25.46 7.32 -6.20
N GLU A 247 -25.15 8.45 -6.84
CA GLU A 247 -25.92 9.67 -6.64
C GLU A 247 -27.41 9.36 -6.95
N LYS A 248 -28.17 9.08 -5.88
CA LYS A 248 -29.64 9.04 -5.75
C LYS A 248 -30.31 7.67 -5.47
N VAL A 249 -29.87 6.94 -4.44
CA VAL A 249 -30.57 5.75 -3.89
C VAL A 249 -30.69 5.85 -2.34
N LYS A 250 -31.71 6.54 -1.77
CA LYS A 250 -31.81 6.93 -0.32
C LYS A 250 -31.79 5.83 0.76
N ASP A 251 -32.65 4.81 0.75
CA ASP A 251 -32.66 3.78 1.80
C ASP A 251 -31.44 2.86 1.68
N ASN A 252 -30.38 3.17 2.42
CA ASN A 252 -29.09 2.46 2.42
C ASN A 252 -29.17 0.97 2.85
N ASN A 253 -30.37 0.43 3.08
CA ASN A 253 -30.63 -0.90 3.60
C ASN A 253 -30.76 -2.01 2.54
N TYR A 254 -31.12 -1.78 1.27
CA TYR A 254 -31.40 -2.92 0.36
C TYR A 254 -30.14 -3.76 0.06
N GLN A 255 -29.02 -3.10 -0.27
CA GLN A 255 -27.77 -3.81 -0.54
C GLN A 255 -27.09 -4.26 0.76
N GLY A 256 -27.33 -3.55 1.88
CA GLY A 256 -26.99 -4.04 3.23
C GLY A 256 -27.67 -5.38 3.49
N HIS A 257 -29.00 -5.46 3.46
CA HIS A 257 -29.76 -6.69 3.72
C HIS A 257 -29.49 -7.85 2.76
N LYS A 258 -29.03 -7.60 1.53
CA LYS A 258 -28.47 -8.67 0.69
C LYS A 258 -27.13 -9.19 1.22
N MET A 259 -26.25 -8.29 1.65
CA MET A 259 -24.95 -8.64 2.21
C MET A 259 -25.08 -9.32 3.57
N ASP A 260 -25.95 -8.80 4.44
CA ASP A 260 -26.34 -9.39 5.73
C ASP A 260 -26.71 -10.87 5.51
N ALA A 261 -27.67 -11.14 4.62
CA ALA A 261 -28.16 -12.48 4.31
C ALA A 261 -27.13 -13.40 3.63
N LEU A 262 -26.12 -12.84 2.95
CA LEU A 262 -25.02 -13.61 2.39
C LEU A 262 -23.96 -13.95 3.45
N VAL A 263 -23.56 -13.00 4.30
CA VAL A 263 -22.53 -13.20 5.34
C VAL A 263 -23.04 -14.05 6.50
N GLU A 264 -24.32 -13.90 6.87
CA GLU A 264 -24.99 -14.76 7.86
C GLU A 264 -25.06 -16.21 7.38
N ALA A 265 -25.35 -16.42 6.09
CA ALA A 265 -25.57 -17.75 5.52
C ALA A 265 -24.29 -18.46 5.02
N THR A 266 -23.09 -17.86 5.16
CA THR A 266 -21.83 -18.37 4.56
C THR A 266 -20.68 -18.53 5.55
N HIS A 267 -19.65 -19.30 5.18
CA HIS A 267 -18.48 -19.48 6.04
C HIS A 267 -17.67 -18.20 6.12
N ILE A 268 -17.28 -17.62 4.97
CA ILE A 268 -16.50 -16.39 4.93
C ILE A 268 -16.64 -15.69 3.57
N THR A 269 -16.31 -14.39 3.52
CA THR A 269 -16.34 -13.59 2.29
C THR A 269 -14.98 -12.96 1.95
N ARG A 270 -14.76 -12.66 0.67
CA ARG A 270 -13.54 -12.04 0.13
C ARG A 270 -13.87 -11.05 -0.99
N CYS A 271 -13.00 -10.06 -1.21
CA CYS A 271 -13.15 -9.04 -2.25
C CYS A 271 -11.78 -8.70 -2.86
N ILE A 272 -11.51 -9.19 -4.08
CA ILE A 272 -10.19 -9.03 -4.74
C ILE A 272 -10.11 -7.87 -5.74
N GLY A 273 -11.20 -7.49 -6.42
CA GLY A 273 -11.23 -6.43 -7.43
C GLY A 273 -11.03 -6.92 -8.87
N SER A 274 -11.39 -8.16 -9.20
CA SER A 274 -11.18 -8.78 -10.53
C SER A 274 -12.18 -9.93 -10.75
N ALA A 275 -13.00 -9.82 -11.80
CA ALA A 275 -14.16 -10.69 -12.03
C ALA A 275 -13.79 -11.99 -12.77
N ALA A 276 -12.88 -11.92 -13.75
CA ALA A 276 -12.41 -13.07 -14.49
C ALA A 276 -11.55 -13.99 -13.61
N LEU A 277 -10.61 -13.42 -12.84
CA LEU A 277 -9.79 -14.18 -11.88
C LEU A 277 -10.66 -14.83 -10.78
N THR A 278 -11.71 -14.15 -10.33
CA THR A 278 -12.70 -14.72 -9.40
C THR A 278 -13.39 -15.96 -9.97
N LEU A 279 -13.85 -15.91 -11.24
CA LEU A 279 -14.43 -17.09 -11.91
C LEU A 279 -13.40 -18.24 -12.05
N ALA A 280 -12.13 -17.91 -12.31
CA ALA A 280 -11.04 -18.88 -12.40
C ALA A 280 -10.71 -19.55 -11.04
N TYR A 281 -10.73 -18.78 -9.94
CA TYR A 281 -10.55 -19.34 -8.59
C TYR A 281 -11.68 -20.31 -8.18
N ILE A 282 -12.92 -20.08 -8.63
CA ILE A 282 -14.02 -21.04 -8.40
C ILE A 282 -13.84 -22.30 -9.26
N ALA A 283 -13.42 -22.14 -10.52
CA ALA A 283 -13.06 -23.27 -11.38
C ALA A 283 -11.91 -24.12 -10.83
N HIS A 284 -11.05 -23.52 -10.00
CA HIS A 284 -9.97 -24.19 -9.27
C HIS A 284 -10.39 -24.77 -7.91
N GLY A 285 -11.60 -24.46 -7.42
CA GLY A 285 -12.06 -24.84 -6.09
C GLY A 285 -11.31 -24.14 -4.95
N VAL A 286 -10.78 -22.94 -5.21
CA VAL A 286 -10.20 -22.01 -4.22
C VAL A 286 -11.28 -21.13 -3.58
N ALA A 287 -12.36 -20.89 -4.32
CA ALA A 287 -13.59 -20.27 -3.84
C ALA A 287 -14.80 -21.14 -4.25
N ASP A 288 -15.92 -20.95 -3.57
CA ASP A 288 -17.11 -21.80 -3.74
C ASP A 288 -18.22 -21.10 -4.54
N CYS A 289 -18.34 -19.77 -4.43
CA CYS A 289 -19.35 -18.98 -5.13
C CYS A 289 -18.86 -17.54 -5.42
N PHE A 290 -19.41 -16.91 -6.45
CA PHE A 290 -19.22 -15.50 -6.79
C PHE A 290 -20.60 -14.83 -6.83
N TYR A 291 -20.80 -13.79 -6.02
CA TYR A 291 -21.98 -12.94 -6.12
C TYR A 291 -21.63 -11.52 -6.56
N LEU A 292 -22.39 -11.03 -7.54
CA LEU A 292 -22.27 -9.69 -8.10
C LEU A 292 -23.65 -9.19 -8.55
N ASP A 293 -23.94 -7.91 -8.31
CA ASP A 293 -25.24 -7.26 -8.55
C ASP A 293 -25.16 -6.12 -9.59
N THR A 294 -24.08 -6.08 -10.38
CA THR A 294 -23.73 -4.96 -11.27
C THR A 294 -23.77 -5.36 -12.75
N HIS A 295 -23.60 -4.38 -13.64
CA HIS A 295 -23.53 -4.61 -15.08
C HIS A 295 -22.09 -4.91 -15.53
N LEU A 296 -21.62 -6.15 -15.33
CA LEU A 296 -20.43 -6.66 -16.03
C LEU A 296 -20.64 -6.60 -17.56
N LYS A 297 -19.54 -6.42 -18.30
CA LYS A 297 -19.53 -6.51 -19.76
C LYS A 297 -19.30 -7.97 -20.15
N ALA A 298 -19.18 -8.24 -21.45
CA ALA A 298 -19.03 -9.61 -21.94
C ALA A 298 -17.58 -10.13 -21.84
N TRP A 299 -16.59 -9.22 -21.81
CA TRP A 299 -15.17 -9.57 -21.86
C TRP A 299 -14.63 -10.08 -20.51
N ASP A 300 -15.04 -9.44 -19.42
CA ASP A 300 -14.84 -9.78 -18.00
C ASP A 300 -15.40 -11.17 -17.62
N VAL A 301 -16.41 -11.69 -18.34
CA VAL A 301 -17.04 -12.98 -18.01
C VAL A 301 -16.89 -14.09 -19.05
N ALA A 302 -16.58 -13.80 -20.32
CA ALA A 302 -16.61 -14.81 -21.39
C ALA A 302 -15.65 -15.98 -21.15
N ALA A 303 -14.38 -15.69 -20.87
CA ALA A 303 -13.37 -16.70 -20.62
C ALA A 303 -13.66 -17.50 -19.34
N GLY A 304 -13.91 -16.78 -18.23
CA GLY A 304 -14.19 -17.35 -16.92
C GLY A 304 -15.44 -18.24 -16.91
N THR A 305 -16.49 -17.88 -17.66
CA THR A 305 -17.71 -18.67 -17.79
C THR A 305 -17.46 -20.03 -18.44
N LEU A 306 -16.60 -20.13 -19.45
CA LEU A 306 -16.25 -21.43 -20.03
C LEU A 306 -15.34 -22.23 -19.09
N ILE A 307 -14.31 -21.59 -18.53
CA ILE A 307 -13.36 -22.22 -17.60
C ILE A 307 -14.11 -22.82 -16.39
N LEU A 308 -15.07 -22.10 -15.80
CA LEU A 308 -15.90 -22.60 -14.71
C LEU A 308 -16.82 -23.75 -15.13
N ARG A 309 -17.45 -23.68 -16.31
CA ARG A 309 -18.32 -24.76 -16.81
C ARG A 309 -17.56 -26.05 -17.11
N GLU A 310 -16.39 -25.95 -17.74
CA GLU A 310 -15.53 -27.09 -18.05
C GLU A 310 -14.82 -27.67 -16.80
N ALA A 311 -14.77 -26.92 -15.69
CA ALA A 311 -14.38 -27.42 -14.36
C ALA A 311 -15.52 -28.13 -13.60
N GLY A 312 -16.76 -28.09 -14.11
CA GLY A 312 -17.96 -28.67 -13.49
C GLY A 312 -18.90 -27.68 -12.79
N GLY A 313 -18.57 -26.38 -12.79
CA GLY A 313 -19.38 -25.32 -12.19
C GLY A 313 -20.54 -24.85 -13.06
N THR A 314 -21.42 -24.03 -12.47
CA THR A 314 -22.59 -23.46 -13.14
C THR A 314 -22.57 -21.93 -13.08
N VAL A 315 -22.95 -21.28 -14.18
CA VAL A 315 -23.13 -19.83 -14.27
C VAL A 315 -24.56 -19.54 -14.71
N ILE A 316 -25.30 -18.82 -13.87
CA ILE A 316 -26.69 -18.37 -14.08
C ILE A 316 -26.73 -16.84 -14.16
N ASP A 317 -27.66 -16.30 -14.94
CA ASP A 317 -27.95 -14.85 -14.96
C ASP A 317 -29.17 -14.51 -14.08
N SER A 318 -29.41 -13.21 -13.89
CA SER A 318 -30.55 -12.68 -13.14
C SER A 318 -31.92 -12.84 -13.84
N LYS A 319 -31.98 -13.61 -14.94
CA LYS A 319 -33.22 -14.02 -15.63
C LYS A 319 -33.50 -15.51 -15.43
N GLY A 320 -32.44 -16.34 -15.35
CA GLY A 320 -32.50 -17.73 -14.91
C GLY A 320 -33.07 -17.86 -13.49
N LEU A 321 -32.74 -16.92 -12.61
CA LEU A 321 -33.56 -16.61 -11.44
C LEU A 321 -34.81 -15.82 -11.88
N THR A 322 -35.82 -16.51 -12.41
CA THR A 322 -37.06 -15.89 -12.90
C THR A 322 -37.98 -15.43 -11.75
N VAL A 323 -37.53 -14.45 -10.97
CA VAL A 323 -38.40 -13.69 -10.07
C VAL A 323 -39.40 -12.93 -10.93
N ARG A 324 -40.67 -13.37 -10.90
CA ARG A 324 -41.75 -12.71 -11.65
C ARG A 324 -41.88 -11.26 -11.18
N LYS A 325 -41.47 -10.30 -12.01
CA LYS A 325 -41.61 -8.85 -11.77
C LYS A 325 -43.07 -8.35 -11.88
N GLU A 326 -44.02 -9.22 -11.56
CA GLU A 326 -45.44 -8.95 -11.55
C GLU A 326 -45.93 -8.92 -10.10
N LEU A 327 -46.46 -7.78 -9.67
CA LEU A 327 -47.16 -7.68 -8.38
C LEU A 327 -48.43 -8.55 -8.45
N ALA A 328 -48.43 -9.68 -7.76
CA ALA A 328 -49.57 -10.62 -7.73
C ALA A 328 -50.53 -10.34 -6.55
N LEU A 329 -49.99 -9.84 -5.44
CA LEU A 329 -50.69 -9.53 -4.19
C LEU A 329 -50.14 -8.20 -3.65
N GLY A 330 -51.02 -7.38 -3.07
CA GLY A 330 -50.68 -6.16 -2.36
C GLY A 330 -51.56 -6.04 -1.12
N ILE A 331 -50.97 -5.75 0.03
CA ILE A 331 -51.66 -5.56 1.31
C ILE A 331 -51.05 -4.34 2.00
N ILE A 332 -51.89 -3.43 2.47
CA ILE A 332 -51.51 -2.31 3.34
C ILE A 332 -52.51 -2.28 4.49
N TYR A 333 -52.01 -2.38 5.73
CA TYR A 333 -52.83 -2.24 6.92
C TYR A 333 -52.48 -0.94 7.64
N ASN A 334 -53.47 -0.09 7.87
CA ASN A 334 -53.35 1.04 8.77
C ASN A 334 -53.91 0.64 10.16
N PRO A 335 -53.05 0.38 11.17
CA PRO A 335 -53.50 -0.05 12.48
C PRO A 335 -54.22 1.06 13.25
N SER A 336 -53.97 2.34 12.95
CA SER A 336 -54.53 3.48 13.68
C SER A 336 -56.03 3.69 13.44
N ASN A 337 -56.59 3.09 12.39
CA ASN A 337 -58.02 3.14 12.06
C ASN A 337 -58.60 1.78 11.58
N SER A 338 -57.84 0.70 11.73
CA SER A 338 -58.18 -0.66 11.29
C SER A 338 -58.58 -0.75 9.80
N GLU A 339 -57.88 -0.04 8.92
CA GLU A 339 -58.11 -0.08 7.47
C GLU A 339 -57.13 -1.05 6.78
N LEU A 340 -57.63 -2.22 6.41
CA LEU A 340 -56.93 -3.23 5.62
C LEU A 340 -57.26 -3.08 4.14
N TYR A 341 -56.34 -2.46 3.40
CA TYR A 341 -56.37 -2.38 1.94
C TYR A 341 -55.73 -3.64 1.34
N THR A 342 -56.39 -4.28 0.37
CA THR A 342 -55.88 -5.46 -0.32
C THR A 342 -56.11 -5.38 -1.83
N ALA A 343 -55.26 -6.02 -2.61
CA ALA A 343 -55.48 -6.25 -4.03
C ALA A 343 -54.80 -7.56 -4.47
N ILE A 344 -55.45 -8.29 -5.38
CA ILE A 344 -54.88 -9.43 -6.09
C ILE A 344 -54.97 -9.10 -7.57
N LYS A 345 -53.91 -9.38 -8.33
CA LYS A 345 -53.84 -9.04 -9.77
C LYS A 345 -55.02 -9.63 -10.55
N GLY A 346 -55.76 -8.79 -11.26
CA GLY A 346 -56.96 -9.17 -12.02
C GLY A 346 -58.17 -9.53 -11.15
N LYS A 347 -58.24 -9.04 -9.90
CA LYS A 347 -59.36 -9.26 -8.97
C LYS A 347 -59.92 -7.96 -8.38
N GLY A 348 -59.32 -6.80 -8.67
CA GLY A 348 -59.70 -5.52 -8.08
C GLY A 348 -59.03 -5.26 -6.74
N ALA A 349 -59.17 -4.02 -6.28
CA ALA A 349 -58.70 -3.56 -4.98
C ALA A 349 -59.88 -3.44 -3.99
N PHE A 350 -59.61 -3.68 -2.71
CA PHE A 350 -60.58 -3.70 -1.62
C PHE A 350 -60.06 -2.96 -0.39
N LEU A 351 -60.97 -2.43 0.41
CA LEU A 351 -60.76 -1.96 1.78
C LEU A 351 -61.72 -2.70 2.71
N ASN A 352 -61.19 -3.41 3.71
CA ASN A 352 -61.97 -4.21 4.67
C ASN A 352 -63.00 -5.13 3.97
N GLY A 353 -62.57 -5.77 2.88
CA GLY A 353 -63.37 -6.66 2.05
C GLY A 353 -64.35 -5.99 1.06
N LYS A 354 -64.47 -4.66 1.04
CA LYS A 354 -65.34 -3.91 0.11
C LYS A 354 -64.52 -3.32 -1.05
N PRO A 355 -64.97 -3.42 -2.31
CA PRO A 355 -64.20 -2.91 -3.46
C PRO A 355 -64.01 -1.39 -3.41
N ILE A 356 -62.88 -0.89 -3.93
CA ILE A 356 -62.53 0.52 -4.00
C ILE A 356 -62.09 0.95 -5.41
N HIS A 357 -62.29 2.22 -5.74
CA HIS A 357 -61.97 2.82 -7.04
C HIS A 357 -61.38 4.22 -6.89
N THR A 358 -60.59 4.64 -7.87
CA THR A 358 -59.99 5.99 -7.91
C THR A 358 -61.00 7.11 -8.16
N SER A 359 -60.58 8.35 -7.90
CA SER A 359 -61.38 9.55 -8.19
C SER A 359 -61.57 9.79 -9.70
N LYS A 360 -62.58 10.61 -10.05
CA LYS A 360 -62.87 11.02 -11.44
C LYS A 360 -62.33 12.41 -11.80
N VAL A 361 -61.54 13.04 -10.93
CA VAL A 361 -60.94 14.38 -11.17
C VAL A 361 -59.93 14.30 -12.31
N THR A 362 -59.95 15.26 -13.24
CA THR A 362 -59.03 15.27 -14.40
C THR A 362 -58.23 16.56 -14.56
N GLU A 363 -58.52 17.59 -13.76
CA GLU A 363 -57.86 18.89 -13.78
C GLU A 363 -57.05 19.14 -12.50
N LEU A 364 -55.80 19.63 -12.64
CA LEU A 364 -54.91 19.83 -11.48
C LEU A 364 -55.47 20.89 -10.52
N LYS A 365 -56.11 21.95 -11.04
CA LYS A 365 -56.84 22.99 -10.27
C LYS A 365 -58.01 22.48 -9.40
N GLU A 366 -58.40 21.23 -9.57
CA GLU A 366 -59.44 20.53 -8.79
C GLU A 366 -58.87 19.33 -8.01
N ALA A 367 -57.59 18.98 -8.23
CA ALA A 367 -56.94 17.81 -7.66
C ALA A 367 -56.32 18.11 -6.29
N LEU A 368 -56.56 17.22 -5.32
CA LEU A 368 -55.77 17.10 -4.11
C LEU A 368 -54.49 16.34 -4.42
N VAL A 369 -53.34 17.02 -4.28
CA VAL A 369 -52.03 16.47 -4.60
C VAL A 369 -51.24 16.19 -3.33
N MET A 370 -50.89 14.92 -3.14
CA MET A 370 -49.96 14.52 -2.08
C MET A 370 -48.52 14.83 -2.51
N LEU A 371 -47.78 15.49 -1.64
CA LEU A 371 -46.35 15.80 -1.77
C LEU A 371 -45.63 15.24 -0.54
N GLU A 372 -44.48 14.59 -0.73
CA GLU A 372 -43.66 14.05 0.36
C GLU A 372 -42.26 14.71 0.37
N PRO A 373 -42.12 15.95 0.86
CA PRO A 373 -40.88 16.74 0.79
C PRO A 373 -39.84 16.28 1.82
N PHE A 374 -39.21 15.12 1.59
CA PHE A 374 -38.10 14.60 2.40
C PHE A 374 -36.77 15.35 2.14
N VAL A 375 -36.71 16.63 2.52
CA VAL A 375 -35.50 17.48 2.61
C VAL A 375 -35.65 18.48 3.77
N TRP A 376 -34.93 18.27 4.89
CA TRP A 376 -34.88 19.20 6.04
C TRP A 376 -33.46 19.51 6.58
N LYS A 377 -32.40 18.98 5.96
CA LYS A 377 -30.99 19.23 6.33
C LYS A 377 -30.04 19.29 5.12
N LEU A 378 -30.31 20.17 4.16
CA LEU A 378 -29.35 20.55 3.10
C LEU A 378 -29.49 22.05 2.79
N GLU A 379 -28.37 22.74 2.62
CA GLU A 379 -28.37 24.17 2.30
C GLU A 379 -28.90 24.42 0.88
N LEU A 380 -29.95 25.22 0.77
CA LEU A 380 -30.60 25.51 -0.50
C LEU A 380 -29.90 26.64 -1.27
N LYS A 381 -28.77 26.30 -1.89
CA LYS A 381 -28.13 27.10 -2.94
C LYS A 381 -28.01 26.27 -4.21
N ASN A 382 -28.70 26.72 -5.27
CA ASN A 382 -28.62 26.21 -6.65
C ASN A 382 -29.13 24.76 -6.90
N SER A 383 -30.18 24.30 -6.20
CA SER A 383 -30.87 23.05 -6.56
C SER A 383 -32.07 23.28 -7.50
N ILE A 384 -32.19 22.45 -8.54
CA ILE A 384 -33.30 22.48 -9.52
C ILE A 384 -34.67 22.12 -8.91
N GLN A 385 -34.73 21.73 -7.64
CA GLN A 385 -35.92 21.20 -6.99
C GLN A 385 -36.89 22.27 -6.47
N ILE A 386 -36.42 23.46 -6.10
CA ILE A 386 -37.33 24.54 -5.66
C ILE A 386 -38.24 25.02 -6.81
N PRO A 387 -37.73 25.34 -8.02
CA PRO A 387 -38.58 25.75 -9.14
C PRO A 387 -39.62 24.68 -9.52
N ARG A 388 -39.24 23.40 -9.46
CA ARG A 388 -40.15 22.25 -9.69
C ARG A 388 -41.30 22.22 -8.70
N MET A 389 -41.02 22.45 -7.42
CA MET A 389 -42.01 22.34 -6.35
C MET A 389 -42.94 23.57 -6.30
N ASN A 390 -42.42 24.78 -6.52
CA ASN A 390 -43.23 26.00 -6.60
C ASN A 390 -44.30 25.87 -7.71
N ALA A 391 -43.88 25.51 -8.92
CA ALA A 391 -44.79 25.36 -10.05
C ALA A 391 -45.89 24.29 -9.83
N LEU A 392 -45.59 23.26 -9.03
CA LEU A 392 -46.57 22.23 -8.65
C LEU A 392 -47.59 22.72 -7.62
N VAL A 393 -47.16 23.54 -6.66
CA VAL A 393 -48.07 24.20 -5.69
C VAL A 393 -48.97 25.22 -6.42
N GLU A 394 -48.41 26.01 -7.34
CA GLU A 394 -49.15 26.99 -8.15
C GLU A 394 -50.22 26.36 -9.06
N ALA A 395 -50.03 25.11 -9.49
CA ALA A 395 -50.89 24.44 -10.46
C ALA A 395 -52.07 23.64 -9.87
N THR A 396 -52.20 23.54 -8.54
CA THR A 396 -53.06 22.52 -7.89
C THR A 396 -54.09 23.10 -6.92
N HIS A 397 -55.17 22.35 -6.62
CA HIS A 397 -56.24 22.84 -5.73
C HIS A 397 -55.78 22.98 -4.27
N ILE A 398 -55.16 21.92 -3.76
CA ILE A 398 -54.61 21.85 -2.41
C ILE A 398 -53.54 20.76 -2.35
N THR A 399 -52.40 21.09 -1.75
CA THR A 399 -51.32 20.13 -1.49
C THR A 399 -51.37 19.62 -0.06
N ARG A 400 -51.11 18.33 0.16
CA ARG A 400 -50.99 17.72 1.50
C ARG A 400 -49.76 16.81 1.58
N CYS A 401 -49.29 16.54 2.79
CA CYS A 401 -48.21 15.60 3.10
C CYS A 401 -48.68 14.72 4.26
N ILE A 402 -48.41 13.42 4.24
CA ILE A 402 -48.84 12.48 5.29
C ILE A 402 -47.71 11.58 5.84
N GLY A 403 -46.50 11.70 5.32
CA GLY A 403 -45.33 10.92 5.77
C GLY A 403 -45.34 9.46 5.31
N SER A 404 -46.14 9.11 4.30
CA SER A 404 -46.30 7.70 3.89
C SER A 404 -46.71 7.55 2.43
N ALA A 405 -45.81 7.03 1.60
CA ALA A 405 -46.07 6.71 0.20
C ALA A 405 -47.08 5.55 0.06
N ALA A 406 -46.99 4.52 0.91
CA ALA A 406 -47.91 3.38 0.91
C ALA A 406 -49.36 3.82 1.17
N LEU A 407 -49.60 4.58 2.25
CA LEU A 407 -50.94 5.11 2.56
C LEU A 407 -51.39 6.13 1.51
N THR A 408 -50.49 6.95 0.97
CA THR A 408 -50.80 7.87 -0.13
C THR A 408 -51.34 7.14 -1.35
N LEU A 409 -50.68 6.06 -1.79
CA LEU A 409 -51.13 5.25 -2.93
C LEU A 409 -52.48 4.55 -2.64
N ALA A 410 -52.69 4.06 -1.42
CA ALA A 410 -53.97 3.48 -0.98
C ALA A 410 -55.11 4.54 -0.92
N TYR A 411 -54.80 5.78 -0.54
CA TYR A 411 -55.74 6.90 -0.51
C TYR A 411 -56.12 7.37 -1.92
N ILE A 412 -55.19 7.36 -2.89
CA ILE A 412 -55.53 7.58 -4.30
C ILE A 412 -56.38 6.41 -4.84
N ALA A 413 -56.06 5.17 -4.47
CA ALA A 413 -56.82 3.97 -4.86
C ALA A 413 -58.26 3.96 -4.32
N ARG A 414 -58.52 4.63 -3.19
CA ARG A 414 -59.85 4.84 -2.61
C ARG A 414 -60.54 6.11 -3.14
N GLY A 415 -59.85 6.93 -3.93
CA GLY A 415 -60.38 8.19 -4.46
C GLY A 415 -60.52 9.31 -3.42
N VAL A 416 -59.78 9.25 -2.30
CA VAL A 416 -59.70 10.35 -1.30
C VAL A 416 -58.48 11.26 -1.48
N ALA A 417 -57.66 10.97 -2.50
CA ALA A 417 -56.61 11.83 -3.05
C ALA A 417 -56.53 11.63 -4.57
N ASP A 418 -55.99 12.60 -5.31
CA ASP A 418 -56.04 12.60 -6.77
C ASP A 418 -54.67 12.39 -7.44
N CYS A 419 -53.60 12.91 -6.85
CA CYS A 419 -52.22 12.78 -7.35
C CYS A 419 -51.21 12.59 -6.23
N PHE A 420 -50.04 12.06 -6.60
CA PHE A 420 -48.83 11.99 -5.81
C PHE A 420 -47.63 12.25 -6.71
N TYR A 421 -46.78 13.21 -6.34
CA TYR A 421 -45.54 13.55 -7.06
C TYR A 421 -44.33 13.37 -6.15
N LEU A 422 -43.29 12.70 -6.66
CA LEU A 422 -42.03 12.60 -5.95
C LEU A 422 -40.78 12.47 -6.85
N ASP A 423 -39.93 13.49 -6.77
CA ASP A 423 -38.56 13.56 -7.32
C ASP A 423 -37.51 13.26 -6.23
N THR A 424 -37.84 12.34 -5.32
CA THR A 424 -36.96 11.85 -4.25
C THR A 424 -37.09 10.34 -4.06
N GLN A 425 -36.09 9.75 -3.41
CA GLN A 425 -35.57 8.42 -3.76
C GLN A 425 -36.19 7.27 -2.93
N LEU A 426 -37.51 7.12 -2.97
CA LEU A 426 -38.22 5.97 -2.36
C LEU A 426 -37.67 4.61 -2.83
N ARG A 427 -38.15 3.55 -2.19
CA ARG A 427 -37.81 2.16 -2.50
C ARG A 427 -38.99 1.33 -2.99
N PRO A 428 -38.71 0.14 -3.56
CA PRO A 428 -39.75 -0.76 -4.05
C PRO A 428 -40.77 -1.14 -2.98
N TRP A 429 -40.35 -1.32 -1.72
CA TRP A 429 -41.24 -1.71 -0.62
C TRP A 429 -42.27 -0.63 -0.25
N ASP A 430 -41.89 0.66 -0.26
CA ASP A 430 -42.79 1.77 0.05
C ASP A 430 -43.98 1.87 -0.91
N VAL A 431 -43.76 1.40 -2.16
CA VAL A 431 -44.66 1.60 -3.28
C VAL A 431 -45.25 0.31 -3.84
N ALA A 432 -44.72 -0.88 -3.53
CA ALA A 432 -45.13 -2.14 -4.16
C ALA A 432 -46.61 -2.48 -3.95
N ALA A 433 -47.03 -2.60 -2.68
CA ALA A 433 -48.42 -2.91 -2.36
C ALA A 433 -49.37 -1.81 -2.89
N GLY A 434 -48.98 -0.55 -2.68
CA GLY A 434 -49.73 0.62 -3.15
C GLY A 434 -49.85 0.69 -4.68
N THR A 435 -48.82 0.25 -5.41
CA THR A 435 -48.82 0.21 -6.88
C THR A 435 -49.83 -0.78 -7.42
N LEU A 436 -49.94 -1.98 -6.83
CA LEU A 436 -50.97 -2.93 -7.24
C LEU A 436 -52.37 -2.46 -6.83
N ILE A 437 -52.52 -2.01 -5.58
CA ILE A 437 -53.80 -1.52 -5.04
C ILE A 437 -54.31 -0.33 -5.89
N LEU A 438 -53.46 0.61 -6.29
CA LEU A 438 -53.83 1.72 -7.15
C LEU A 438 -54.15 1.28 -8.59
N ARG A 439 -53.39 0.35 -9.18
CA ARG A 439 -53.67 -0.18 -10.53
C ARG A 439 -54.99 -0.94 -10.60
N GLU A 440 -55.24 -1.84 -9.65
CA GLU A 440 -56.48 -2.63 -9.57
C GLU A 440 -57.71 -1.76 -9.18
N ALA A 441 -57.50 -0.58 -8.60
CA ALA A 441 -58.55 0.43 -8.39
C ALA A 441 -58.83 1.33 -9.62
N GLY A 442 -58.01 1.26 -10.68
CA GLY A 442 -58.16 2.04 -11.92
C GLY A 442 -57.16 3.20 -12.11
N GLY A 443 -56.20 3.37 -11.20
CA GLY A 443 -55.22 4.46 -11.23
C GLY A 443 -54.06 4.27 -12.21
N THR A 444 -53.22 5.31 -12.33
CA THR A 444 -52.07 5.34 -13.25
C THR A 444 -50.80 5.77 -12.52
N ILE A 445 -49.66 5.16 -12.86
CA ILE A 445 -48.33 5.52 -12.36
C ILE A 445 -47.34 5.58 -13.53
N ILE A 446 -46.51 6.63 -13.58
CA ILE A 446 -45.44 6.89 -14.56
C ILE A 446 -44.17 7.39 -13.84
N ASP A 447 -43.03 7.46 -14.54
CA ASP A 447 -41.81 8.08 -14.00
C ASP A 447 -41.88 9.64 -14.03
N THR A 448 -41.05 10.35 -13.25
CA THR A 448 -41.03 11.83 -13.25
C THR A 448 -40.66 12.44 -14.61
N LYS A 449 -39.85 11.77 -15.43
CA LYS A 449 -39.55 12.15 -16.82
C LYS A 449 -40.67 11.78 -17.82
N GLY A 450 -41.73 11.11 -17.35
CA GLY A 450 -42.95 10.83 -18.11
C GLY A 450 -42.97 9.47 -18.83
N GLY A 451 -41.95 8.64 -18.60
CA GLY A 451 -41.78 7.30 -19.17
C GLY A 451 -42.50 6.19 -18.40
N VAL A 452 -42.12 4.95 -18.72
CA VAL A 452 -42.66 3.74 -18.08
C VAL A 452 -42.18 3.67 -16.64
N TYR A 453 -43.11 3.47 -15.70
CA TYR A 453 -42.81 3.34 -14.28
C TYR A 453 -42.04 2.03 -13.98
N ASP A 454 -40.78 2.17 -13.58
CA ASP A 454 -39.98 1.10 -12.98
C ASP A 454 -40.12 1.14 -11.45
N ILE A 455 -40.69 0.08 -10.88
CA ILE A 455 -40.84 -0.11 -9.44
C ILE A 455 -39.48 -0.20 -8.71
N MET A 456 -38.41 -0.60 -9.41
CA MET A 456 -37.05 -0.65 -8.85
C MET A 456 -36.40 0.74 -8.77
N LYS A 457 -36.97 1.75 -9.43
CA LYS A 457 -36.43 3.12 -9.50
C LYS A 457 -37.57 4.15 -9.37
N PRO A 458 -38.29 4.20 -8.23
CA PRO A 458 -39.60 4.85 -8.10
C PRO A 458 -39.54 6.39 -7.95
N ASN A 459 -38.90 7.08 -8.91
CA ASN A 459 -39.12 8.51 -9.14
C ASN A 459 -40.53 8.64 -9.73
N THR A 460 -41.52 8.97 -8.88
CA THR A 460 -42.91 8.58 -9.12
C THR A 460 -43.81 9.77 -9.45
N ILE A 461 -44.66 9.62 -10.47
CA ILE A 461 -45.92 10.34 -10.59
C ILE A 461 -47.05 9.32 -10.59
N ALA A 462 -47.83 9.28 -9.51
CA ALA A 462 -49.04 8.47 -9.39
C ALA A 462 -50.27 9.38 -9.40
N ALA A 463 -51.37 8.93 -10.01
CA ALA A 463 -52.62 9.68 -10.07
C ALA A 463 -53.84 8.77 -10.21
N SER A 464 -55.02 9.31 -9.90
CA SER A 464 -56.30 8.64 -10.08
C SER A 464 -56.58 8.25 -11.54
N ASN A 465 -55.95 8.91 -12.51
CA ASN A 465 -55.99 8.58 -13.93
C ASN A 465 -54.79 9.13 -14.74
N LYS A 466 -54.68 8.65 -15.98
CA LYS A 466 -53.60 8.94 -16.95
C LYS A 466 -53.54 10.40 -17.43
N THR A 467 -54.62 11.17 -17.30
CA THR A 467 -54.66 12.59 -17.74
C THR A 467 -53.91 13.47 -16.75
N LEU A 468 -54.16 13.29 -15.45
CA LEU A 468 -53.48 14.04 -14.39
C LEU A 468 -51.96 13.78 -14.36
N ALA A 469 -51.54 12.52 -14.38
CA ALA A 469 -50.12 12.15 -14.32
C ALA A 469 -49.26 12.83 -15.41
N ARG A 470 -49.80 12.92 -16.63
CA ARG A 470 -49.13 13.57 -17.78
C ARG A 470 -48.98 15.09 -17.64
N LYS A 471 -49.86 15.76 -16.89
CA LYS A 471 -49.79 17.22 -16.67
C LYS A 471 -48.62 17.59 -15.75
N ILE A 472 -48.29 16.73 -14.78
CA ILE A 472 -47.22 16.96 -13.79
C ILE A 472 -45.82 16.87 -14.44
N SER A 473 -45.53 15.80 -15.19
CA SER A 473 -44.17 15.51 -15.69
C SER A 473 -43.54 16.63 -16.54
N LYS A 474 -44.34 17.34 -17.34
CA LYS A 474 -43.86 18.40 -18.24
C LYS A 474 -43.23 19.61 -17.53
N LEU A 475 -43.47 19.78 -16.24
CA LEU A 475 -43.20 21.02 -15.50
C LEU A 475 -41.74 21.15 -15.01
N ILE A 476 -40.86 20.19 -15.32
CA ILE A 476 -39.76 19.79 -14.42
C ILE A 476 -38.33 19.88 -15.01
N LEU A 477 -38.12 19.85 -16.33
CA LEU A 477 -36.84 19.42 -16.94
C LEU A 477 -35.91 20.56 -17.44
N ARG A 478 -34.90 21.00 -16.65
CA ARG A 478 -33.96 22.12 -16.93
C ARG A 478 -32.51 21.95 -16.37
N ASP A 479 -31.75 23.04 -16.13
CA ASP A 479 -30.35 23.22 -16.58
C ASP A 479 -29.32 23.70 -15.49
N SER A 480 -28.04 23.27 -15.56
CA SER A 480 -26.94 23.56 -14.59
C SER A 480 -25.55 22.85 -14.88
N ILE A 481 -24.30 23.46 -14.95
CA ILE A 481 -22.92 22.84 -15.30
C ILE A 481 -21.52 23.63 -14.92
N ASN A 482 -20.32 23.07 -14.37
CA ASN A 482 -18.76 23.47 -14.29
C ASN A 482 -17.84 23.26 -12.93
N SER A 483 -16.45 23.41 -12.59
CA SER A 483 -14.96 23.55 -13.11
C SER A 483 -13.66 23.72 -12.07
N LEU A 484 -12.34 23.18 -12.17
CA LEU A 484 -11.03 23.39 -11.29
C LEU A 484 -9.49 22.96 -11.79
N LYS A 485 -8.28 23.16 -11.06
CA LYS A 485 -6.78 22.54 -11.06
C LYS A 485 -5.49 23.48 -10.66
N HIS A 486 -4.09 23.32 -10.48
CA HIS A 486 -2.80 22.39 -10.29
C HIS A 486 -1.40 23.21 -10.01
N ILE A 487 -0.01 22.93 -9.79
CA ILE A 487 1.17 21.88 -9.60
C ILE A 487 2.70 22.43 -9.19
N ASP A 488 3.82 21.65 -8.82
CA ASP A 488 5.23 22.05 -8.19
C ASP A 488 6.66 21.23 -8.44
N GLU A 489 7.96 21.58 -7.98
CA GLU A 489 9.37 20.82 -8.18
C GLU A 489 10.74 20.78 -7.20
N LYS A 490 12.10 20.87 -7.62
CA LYS A 490 13.47 20.19 -7.16
C LYS A 490 14.92 20.98 -7.03
N LEU A 491 16.29 20.65 -6.79
CA LEU A 491 17.48 19.62 -6.50
C LEU A 491 18.93 20.31 -6.05
N GLY A 492 20.28 19.90 -5.80
CA GLY A 492 21.42 18.81 -5.82
C GLY A 492 22.96 19.18 -5.31
N ASP A 493 24.13 18.36 -5.29
CA ASP A 493 25.54 18.57 -4.56
C ASP A 493 27.01 17.87 -5.00
N TRP A 494 28.25 17.97 -4.32
CA TRP A 494 29.76 17.57 -4.70
C TRP A 494 31.02 17.24 -3.65
N ASP A 495 32.35 16.84 -4.00
CA ASP A 495 33.64 16.50 -3.13
C ASP A 495 35.18 16.40 -3.76
N LEU A 496 36.40 16.43 -3.03
CA LEU A 496 37.90 16.06 -3.41
C LEU A 496 39.17 16.25 -2.38
N VAL A 497 40.52 15.82 -2.57
CA VAL A 497 41.84 15.95 -1.68
C VAL A 497 43.36 15.71 -2.29
N THR A 498 44.61 15.99 -1.67
CA THR A 498 46.09 15.65 -2.13
C THR A 498 47.45 15.40 -1.21
N GLU A 499 48.63 16.18 -1.18
CA GLU A 499 50.17 15.83 -1.07
C GLU A 499 51.30 16.02 0.11
N TYR A 500 51.75 17.22 0.64
CA TYR A 500 53.19 17.73 0.87
C TYR A 500 54.31 17.23 1.89
N ASP A 501 54.06 16.35 2.85
CA ASP A 501 54.40 16.58 4.28
C ASP A 501 55.88 16.31 4.72
N ARG A 502 56.55 15.34 4.09
CA ARG A 502 57.91 14.84 4.41
C ARG A 502 59.03 15.88 4.48
N LYS A 503 58.86 17.01 3.79
CA LYS A 503 59.93 18.02 3.62
C LYS A 503 60.19 18.79 4.92
N ILE A 504 59.17 18.97 5.75
CA ILE A 504 59.25 19.72 7.02
C ILE A 504 59.87 18.86 8.13
N GLU A 505 59.47 17.59 8.23
CA GLU A 505 59.89 16.69 9.32
C GLU A 505 61.42 16.56 9.40
N ASN A 506 62.08 16.30 8.28
CA ASN A 506 63.53 16.09 8.20
C ASN A 506 64.33 17.29 8.75
N VAL A 507 63.90 18.52 8.45
CA VAL A 507 64.56 19.76 8.93
C VAL A 507 64.47 19.87 10.45
N ILE A 508 63.32 19.58 11.04
CA ILE A 508 63.11 19.62 12.50
C ILE A 508 63.96 18.53 13.18
N ILE A 509 63.95 17.32 12.62
CA ILE A 509 64.64 16.16 13.17
C ILE A 509 66.17 16.35 13.21
N ASP A 510 66.78 16.89 12.15
CA ASP A 510 68.24 17.04 12.07
C ASP A 510 68.78 18.13 13.00
N GLU A 511 68.07 19.25 13.16
CA GLU A 511 68.43 20.27 14.14
C GLU A 511 68.29 19.75 15.59
N LEU A 512 67.21 19.04 15.90
CA LEU A 512 67.00 18.45 17.22
C LEU A 512 68.03 17.37 17.56
N LYS A 513 68.42 16.51 16.61
CA LYS A 513 69.52 15.55 16.78
C LYS A 513 70.87 16.23 17.01
N ARG A 514 71.14 17.34 16.31
CA ARG A 514 72.40 18.09 16.46
C ARG A 514 72.51 18.80 17.82
N ALA A 515 71.41 19.38 18.29
CA ALA A 515 71.36 20.07 19.58
C ALA A 515 71.25 19.10 20.77
N PHE A 516 70.54 17.97 20.61
CA PHE A 516 70.25 17.01 21.69
C PHE A 516 70.51 15.55 21.27
N PRO A 517 71.76 15.12 21.04
CA PRO A 517 72.08 13.78 20.49
C PRO A 517 71.57 12.58 21.30
N ASN A 518 71.26 12.78 22.59
CA ASN A 518 70.79 11.74 23.51
C ASN A 518 69.26 11.74 23.72
N HIS A 519 68.51 12.58 23.01
CA HIS A 519 67.04 12.60 23.08
C HIS A 519 66.43 11.62 22.07
N ARG A 520 65.29 11.03 22.43
CA ARG A 520 64.47 10.26 21.49
C ARG A 520 63.60 11.20 20.66
N ILE A 521 63.11 10.71 19.51
CA ILE A 521 62.16 11.41 18.64
C ILE A 521 61.04 10.41 18.28
N ILE A 522 59.81 10.92 18.23
CA ILE A 522 58.62 10.32 17.62
C ILE A 522 58.09 11.39 16.67
N ALA A 523 57.88 11.05 15.39
CA ALA A 523 57.45 11.99 14.36
C ALA A 523 56.67 11.26 13.26
N GLU A 524 55.63 11.88 12.69
CA GLU A 524 54.64 11.21 11.84
C GLU A 524 55.20 10.37 10.68
N GLU A 525 55.92 10.98 9.74
CA GLU A 525 56.42 10.32 8.53
C GLU A 525 57.61 9.39 8.84
N SER A 526 58.35 9.67 9.92
CA SER A 526 59.44 8.83 10.42
C SER A 526 58.98 7.65 11.31
N THR A 527 57.75 7.65 11.82
CA THR A 527 57.23 6.62 12.75
C THR A 527 56.22 5.75 12.03
N GLY A 528 56.59 4.50 11.75
CA GLY A 528 55.66 3.50 11.22
C GLY A 528 54.47 3.24 12.17
N LYS A 529 53.52 2.40 11.72
CA LYS A 529 52.24 2.14 12.40
C LYS A 529 52.34 1.67 13.87
N ASP A 530 53.50 1.21 14.32
CA ASP A 530 53.76 0.79 15.70
C ASP A 530 54.37 1.95 16.53
N LEU A 531 53.51 2.66 17.28
CA LEU A 531 53.90 3.75 18.19
C LEU A 531 54.81 3.24 19.32
N PRO A 532 56.04 3.78 19.49
CA PRO A 532 56.99 3.28 20.48
C PRO A 532 56.70 3.78 21.90
N GLU A 533 56.96 2.96 22.92
CA GLU A 533 56.67 3.33 24.32
C GLU A 533 57.46 4.58 24.77
N LEU A 534 56.75 5.53 25.38
CA LEU A 534 57.35 6.73 25.98
C LEU A 534 58.15 6.36 27.24
N THR A 535 59.45 6.68 27.25
CA THR A 535 60.39 6.30 28.33
C THR A 535 60.69 7.46 29.28
N ASN A 536 61.52 7.22 30.31
CA ASN A 536 62.04 8.28 31.16
C ASN A 536 63.00 9.24 30.43
N THR A 537 63.68 8.76 29.39
CA THR A 537 64.53 9.55 28.48
C THR A 537 63.74 10.69 27.83
N PRO A 538 64.30 11.92 27.77
CA PRO A 538 63.69 13.02 27.03
C PRO A 538 63.33 12.60 25.59
N THR A 539 62.09 12.85 25.19
CA THR A 539 61.51 12.39 23.93
C THR A 539 60.77 13.55 23.26
N TRP A 540 61.24 13.98 22.09
CA TRP A 540 60.51 14.91 21.24
C TRP A 540 59.38 14.19 20.51
N ILE A 541 58.24 14.86 20.34
CA ILE A 541 57.06 14.35 19.64
C ILE A 541 56.67 15.42 18.61
N ILE A 542 56.62 15.06 17.32
CA ILE A 542 56.58 16.02 16.20
C ILE A 542 55.48 15.65 15.21
N ASP A 543 54.75 16.66 14.73
CA ASP A 543 53.91 16.59 13.54
C ASP A 543 54.46 17.61 12.50
N PRO A 544 54.74 17.21 11.25
CA PRO A 544 55.20 18.13 10.22
C PRO A 544 54.08 19.01 9.63
N ILE A 545 52.85 18.50 9.43
CA ILE A 545 51.70 19.20 8.84
C ILE A 545 50.38 18.59 9.37
N ASP A 546 50.00 18.96 10.58
CA ASP A 546 48.65 18.67 11.08
C ASP A 546 47.64 19.37 10.15
N GLY A 547 46.65 18.62 9.70
CA GLY A 547 45.66 19.07 8.72
C GLY A 547 46.15 19.06 7.27
N THR A 548 46.86 18.02 6.82
CA THR A 548 47.26 17.80 5.42
C THR A 548 46.14 18.07 4.40
N THR A 549 44.90 17.62 4.69
CA THR A 549 43.73 17.89 3.83
C THR A 549 43.52 19.40 3.63
N ASN A 550 43.54 20.18 4.72
CA ASN A 550 43.40 21.63 4.66
C ASN A 550 44.55 22.28 3.89
N PHE A 551 45.79 21.82 4.14
CA PHE A 551 47.00 22.34 3.49
C PHE A 551 46.85 22.32 1.96
N ILE A 552 46.39 21.21 1.37
CA ILE A 552 46.24 21.11 -0.09
C ILE A 552 45.07 21.93 -0.64
N HIS A 553 43.96 22.03 0.09
CA HIS A 553 42.88 22.92 -0.31
C HIS A 553 43.22 24.41 -0.12
N GLY A 554 44.43 24.74 0.37
CA GLY A 554 44.81 26.11 0.73
C GLY A 554 44.00 26.68 1.89
N PHE A 555 43.30 25.83 2.64
CA PHE A 555 42.51 26.24 3.79
C PHE A 555 43.46 26.54 4.96
N PRO A 556 43.36 27.73 5.60
CA PRO A 556 44.45 28.27 6.43
C PRO A 556 44.59 27.62 7.81
N HIS A 557 43.99 26.45 8.03
CA HIS A 557 43.97 25.72 9.29
C HIS A 557 44.87 24.49 9.21
N THR A 558 46.18 24.70 9.33
CA THR A 558 47.20 23.66 9.33
C THR A 558 48.40 24.13 10.16
N CYS A 559 49.14 23.23 10.81
CA CYS A 559 50.23 23.61 11.70
C CYS A 559 51.33 22.56 11.87
N VAL A 560 52.53 23.03 12.17
CA VAL A 560 53.65 22.22 12.66
C VAL A 560 53.51 22.05 14.18
N VAL A 561 53.65 20.83 14.69
CA VAL A 561 53.55 20.52 16.12
C VAL A 561 54.89 20.02 16.66
N ILE A 562 55.35 20.56 17.79
CA ILE A 562 56.57 20.11 18.47
C ILE A 562 56.33 20.08 19.99
N GLY A 563 56.30 18.87 20.56
CA GLY A 563 56.26 18.63 22.00
C GLY A 563 57.56 18.03 22.54
N LEU A 564 57.84 18.24 23.82
CA LEU A 564 58.90 17.53 24.56
C LEU A 564 58.31 16.86 25.80
N ALA A 565 58.50 15.55 25.90
CA ALA A 565 58.24 14.75 27.09
C ALA A 565 59.54 14.45 27.85
N VAL A 566 59.50 14.49 29.19
CA VAL A 566 60.59 14.12 30.10
C VAL A 566 60.00 13.33 31.26
N LYS A 567 60.60 12.19 31.65
CA LYS A 567 60.04 11.29 32.69
C LYS A 567 58.57 10.89 32.45
N LYS A 568 58.21 10.63 31.18
CA LYS A 568 56.84 10.37 30.69
C LYS A 568 55.83 11.52 30.84
N GLU A 569 56.25 12.73 31.24
CA GLU A 569 55.38 13.92 31.33
C GLU A 569 55.69 14.94 30.22
N MET A 570 54.69 15.60 29.64
CA MET A 570 54.91 16.76 28.76
C MET A 570 55.45 17.95 29.57
N VAL A 571 56.52 18.57 29.09
CA VAL A 571 57.18 19.73 29.73
C VAL A 571 57.25 20.97 28.83
N LEU A 572 57.16 20.78 27.51
CA LEU A 572 57.08 21.84 26.50
C LEU A 572 56.10 21.41 25.41
N GLY A 573 55.30 22.35 24.92
CA GLY A 573 54.44 22.19 23.75
C GLY A 573 54.48 23.44 22.89
N ILE A 574 54.62 23.25 21.57
CA ILE A 574 54.63 24.28 20.54
C ILE A 574 53.70 23.81 19.42
N VAL A 575 52.81 24.70 18.96
CA VAL A 575 51.99 24.50 17.75
C VAL A 575 52.09 25.78 16.93
N TYR A 576 52.53 25.69 15.69
CA TYR A 576 52.73 26.85 14.81
C TYR A 576 51.96 26.70 13.51
N ASN A 577 50.96 27.56 13.31
CA ASN A 577 50.30 27.75 12.02
C ASN A 577 51.04 28.86 11.25
N PRO A 578 51.75 28.55 10.15
CA PRO A 578 52.52 29.53 9.39
C PRO A 578 51.66 30.43 8.50
N ILE A 579 50.42 30.02 8.17
CA ILE A 579 49.51 30.76 7.28
C ILE A 579 48.79 31.88 8.06
N LEU A 580 48.43 31.63 9.32
CA LEU A 580 47.81 32.60 10.22
C LEU A 580 48.81 33.32 11.14
N GLU A 581 50.11 33.04 11.01
CA GLU A 581 51.18 33.50 11.90
C GLU A 581 50.90 33.24 13.40
N GLN A 582 50.26 32.12 13.73
CA GLN A 582 49.87 31.76 15.09
C GLN A 582 50.84 30.76 15.72
N LEU A 583 51.69 31.25 16.63
CA LEU A 583 52.61 30.47 17.44
C LEU A 583 52.02 30.29 18.86
N PHE A 584 51.40 29.14 19.10
CA PHE A 584 50.99 28.70 20.42
C PHE A 584 52.16 28.00 21.13
N THR A 585 52.37 28.34 22.41
CA THR A 585 53.43 27.75 23.23
C THR A 585 52.98 27.55 24.67
N ALA A 586 53.46 26.49 25.32
CA ALA A 586 53.33 26.28 26.75
C ALA A 586 54.54 25.55 27.33
N ARG A 587 54.85 25.86 28.59
CA ARG A 587 55.89 25.19 29.37
C ARG A 587 55.30 24.86 30.74
N LYS A 588 55.51 23.63 31.23
CA LYS A 588 54.90 23.16 32.48
C LYS A 588 55.18 24.10 33.67
N GLY A 589 54.11 24.54 34.33
CA GLY A 589 54.12 25.48 35.46
C GLY A 589 54.45 26.93 35.07
N ARG A 590 54.13 27.37 33.84
CA ARG A 590 54.43 28.73 33.32
C ARG A 590 53.31 29.38 32.50
N GLY A 591 52.20 28.69 32.25
CA GLY A 591 51.11 29.19 31.45
C GLY A 591 51.26 28.91 29.95
N ALA A 592 50.17 29.12 29.22
CA ALA A 592 50.10 29.04 27.77
C ALA A 592 50.09 30.44 27.14
N PHE A 593 50.63 30.57 25.93
CA PHE A 593 50.78 31.83 25.22
C PHE A 593 50.51 31.67 23.71
N LEU A 594 49.85 32.65 23.11
CA LEU A 594 49.77 32.86 21.65
C LEU A 594 50.58 34.10 21.28
N ASN A 595 51.57 33.96 20.40
CA ASN A 595 52.46 35.04 19.96
C ASN A 595 53.04 35.86 21.14
N GLY A 596 53.44 35.15 22.20
CA GLY A 596 53.99 35.72 23.44
C GLY A 596 52.97 36.35 24.41
N LYS A 597 51.67 36.41 24.07
CA LYS A 597 50.61 36.91 24.96
C LYS A 597 49.96 35.74 25.72
N PRO A 598 49.73 35.83 27.04
CA PRO A 598 49.04 34.79 27.80
C PRO A 598 47.64 34.49 27.24
N ILE A 599 47.24 33.21 27.27
CA ILE A 599 45.90 32.75 26.87
C ILE A 599 45.25 31.90 27.96
N HIS A 600 43.91 31.89 27.98
CA HIS A 600 43.10 31.16 28.96
C HIS A 600 41.87 30.57 28.30
N VAL A 601 41.43 29.42 28.81
CA VAL A 601 40.22 28.74 28.34
C VAL A 601 38.93 29.52 28.62
N SER A 602 37.88 29.19 27.87
CA SER A 602 36.54 29.76 28.05
C SER A 602 35.96 29.48 29.44
N LYS A 603 35.12 30.40 29.92
CA LYS A 603 34.44 30.28 31.23
C LYS A 603 33.07 29.60 31.16
N VAL A 604 32.59 29.22 29.97
CA VAL A 604 31.28 28.58 29.76
C VAL A 604 31.12 27.30 30.60
N GLN A 605 29.97 27.16 31.25
CA GLN A 605 29.62 26.04 32.15
C GLN A 605 28.44 25.19 31.67
N GLU A 606 27.87 25.49 30.51
CA GLU A 606 26.67 24.83 29.98
C GLU A 606 26.93 24.41 28.53
N LEU A 607 26.70 23.12 28.20
CA LEU A 607 26.96 22.59 26.87
C LEU A 607 26.12 23.29 25.78
N SER A 608 24.89 23.69 26.09
CA SER A 608 24.01 24.47 25.19
C SER A 608 24.48 25.89 24.90
N LYS A 609 25.59 26.34 25.52
CA LYS A 609 26.29 27.61 25.27
C LYS A 609 27.75 27.38 24.83
N ALA A 610 28.10 26.14 24.49
CA ALA A 610 29.43 25.71 24.12
C ALA A 610 29.52 25.43 22.61
N LEU A 611 30.60 25.92 21.99
CA LEU A 611 31.01 25.52 20.64
C LEU A 611 31.86 24.25 20.76
N VAL A 612 31.40 23.16 20.15
CA VAL A 612 32.07 21.84 20.23
C VAL A 612 32.66 21.45 18.89
N CYS A 613 33.95 21.19 18.85
CA CYS A 613 34.61 20.65 17.66
C CYS A 613 34.51 19.12 17.60
N MET A 614 34.40 18.55 16.40
CA MET A 614 34.43 17.11 16.13
C MET A 614 35.03 16.87 14.74
N GLU A 615 35.86 15.84 14.58
CA GLU A 615 36.31 15.43 13.26
C GLU A 615 35.28 14.53 12.55
N SER A 616 35.07 14.80 11.26
CA SER A 616 34.12 14.08 10.40
C SER A 616 34.79 13.36 9.21
N GLY A 617 36.09 13.58 8.97
CA GLY A 617 36.83 12.98 7.83
C GLY A 617 36.80 11.45 7.81
N PHE A 618 36.64 10.81 8.98
CA PHE A 618 36.57 9.35 9.11
C PHE A 618 35.23 8.74 8.68
N MET A 619 34.21 9.54 8.34
CA MET A 619 32.93 9.04 7.79
C MET A 619 33.08 8.31 6.44
N LYS A 620 34.22 8.45 5.76
CA LYS A 620 34.56 7.67 4.57
C LYS A 620 34.87 6.19 4.90
N VAL A 621 35.21 5.85 6.15
CA VAL A 621 35.45 4.47 6.63
C VAL A 621 34.14 3.84 7.12
N GLU A 622 33.73 2.72 6.53
CA GLU A 622 32.43 2.04 6.78
C GLU A 622 32.16 1.79 8.28
N ASP A 623 33.00 0.98 8.94
CA ASP A 623 32.88 0.58 10.36
C ASP A 623 32.83 1.73 11.38
N LEU A 624 33.20 2.94 10.95
CA LEU A 624 33.29 4.15 11.78
C LEU A 624 32.26 5.22 11.38
N ARG A 625 31.68 5.15 10.17
CA ARG A 625 30.73 6.14 9.64
C ARG A 625 29.54 6.33 10.56
N GLU A 626 28.85 5.25 10.89
CA GLU A 626 27.60 5.27 11.67
C GLU A 626 27.85 5.72 13.11
N LYS A 627 28.88 5.15 13.76
CA LYS A 627 29.34 5.57 15.10
C LYS A 627 29.67 7.07 15.12
N THR A 628 30.34 7.59 14.10
CA THR A 628 30.69 9.01 13.99
C THR A 628 29.45 9.88 13.82
N MET A 629 28.54 9.49 12.92
CA MET A 629 27.25 10.17 12.70
C MET A 629 26.39 10.24 13.97
N GLU A 630 26.24 9.13 14.69
CA GLU A 630 25.38 9.08 15.88
C GLU A 630 25.96 9.89 17.06
N ARG A 631 27.30 9.94 17.19
CA ARG A 631 27.97 10.85 18.14
C ARG A 631 27.79 12.31 17.77
N ILE A 632 27.93 12.65 16.48
CA ILE A 632 27.69 14.01 15.96
C ILE A 632 26.24 14.40 16.25
N LEU A 633 25.26 13.53 15.96
CA LEU A 633 23.84 13.76 16.22
C LEU A 633 23.56 13.99 17.72
N ALA A 634 24.20 13.24 18.61
CA ALA A 634 24.08 13.41 20.06
C ALA A 634 24.64 14.76 20.54
N VAL A 635 25.78 15.22 20.00
CA VAL A 635 26.39 16.50 20.36
C VAL A 635 25.62 17.68 19.74
N VAL A 636 25.18 17.60 18.48
CA VAL A 636 24.40 18.65 17.80
C VAL A 636 23.09 18.96 18.52
N LYS A 637 22.44 17.95 19.12
CA LYS A 637 21.21 18.12 19.92
C LYS A 637 21.44 18.82 21.28
N ALA A 638 22.69 18.97 21.73
CA ALA A 638 23.02 19.42 23.09
C ALA A 638 23.98 20.63 23.15
N ALA A 639 24.76 20.88 22.11
CA ALA A 639 25.70 21.99 21.99
C ALA A 639 25.05 23.28 21.45
N GLN A 640 25.70 24.43 21.60
CA GLN A 640 25.27 25.66 20.89
C GLN A 640 25.48 25.54 19.37
N GLY A 641 26.47 24.75 18.97
CA GLY A 641 26.76 24.39 17.59
C GLY A 641 28.04 23.57 17.50
N ILE A 642 28.24 22.92 16.36
CA ILE A 642 29.46 22.15 16.08
C ILE A 642 30.38 22.84 15.07
N ARG A 643 31.66 22.48 15.08
CA ARG A 643 32.60 22.74 14.00
C ARG A 643 33.42 21.48 13.68
N THR A 644 33.82 21.35 12.43
CA THR A 644 34.94 20.49 12.03
C THR A 644 35.99 21.41 11.47
N LEU A 645 37.23 21.29 11.96
CA LEU A 645 38.33 22.13 11.48
C LEU A 645 39.35 21.33 10.67
N GLY A 646 39.37 20.00 10.73
CA GLY A 646 40.27 19.17 9.92
C GLY A 646 41.75 19.29 10.33
N VAL A 647 42.02 19.70 11.56
CA VAL A 647 43.35 19.91 12.16
C VAL A 647 43.22 19.80 13.68
N ALA A 648 43.98 18.93 14.32
CA ALA A 648 43.71 18.50 15.70
C ALA A 648 44.41 19.35 16.77
N ALA A 649 45.71 19.58 16.63
CA ALA A 649 46.53 20.40 17.51
C ALA A 649 46.09 21.86 17.51
N LEU A 650 45.69 22.41 16.36
CA LEU A 650 45.18 23.77 16.25
C LEU A 650 43.79 23.91 16.90
N THR A 651 42.91 22.91 16.75
CA THR A 651 41.61 22.86 17.45
C THR A 651 41.78 22.80 18.96
N LEU A 652 42.74 22.00 19.45
CA LEU A 652 43.14 21.97 20.85
C LEU A 652 43.65 23.35 21.32
N CYS A 653 44.48 24.04 20.52
CA CYS A 653 44.96 25.39 20.82
C CYS A 653 43.83 26.44 20.83
N TYR A 654 42.77 26.27 20.04
CA TYR A 654 41.58 27.14 20.07
C TYR A 654 40.73 26.96 21.33
N ILE A 655 40.77 25.80 22.00
CA ILE A 655 40.25 25.64 23.37
C ILE A 655 41.10 26.45 24.36
N ALA A 656 42.43 26.33 24.28
CA ALA A 656 43.37 27.07 25.13
C ALA A 656 43.26 28.60 24.95
N LEU A 657 42.86 29.06 23.77
CA LEU A 657 42.55 30.46 23.44
C LEU A 657 41.18 30.92 23.95
N GLY A 658 40.29 29.99 24.35
CA GLY A 658 38.96 30.28 24.86
C GLY A 658 37.92 30.66 23.81
N ILE A 659 38.13 30.27 22.54
CA ILE A 659 37.17 30.48 21.44
C ILE A 659 36.42 29.19 21.03
N VAL A 660 36.76 28.06 21.64
CA VAL A 660 36.10 26.76 21.55
C VAL A 660 35.99 26.20 22.97
N GLU A 661 34.86 25.57 23.30
CA GLU A 661 34.65 25.01 24.64
C GLU A 661 35.07 23.54 24.77
N ALA A 662 34.94 22.75 23.70
CA ALA A 662 35.33 21.34 23.70
C ALA A 662 35.69 20.79 22.31
N TYR A 663 36.40 19.65 22.31
CA TYR A 663 36.77 18.91 21.12
C TYR A 663 36.73 17.40 21.42
N HIS A 664 35.99 16.64 20.61
CA HIS A 664 36.02 15.17 20.63
C HIS A 664 37.01 14.63 19.61
N ILE A 665 37.90 13.77 20.07
CA ILE A 665 39.07 13.32 19.34
C ILE A 665 39.13 11.79 19.33
N GLU A 666 38.73 11.17 18.22
CA GLU A 666 38.96 9.75 17.94
C GLU A 666 38.92 9.52 16.42
N GLY A 667 39.89 8.76 15.91
CA GLY A 667 39.89 8.27 14.53
C GLY A 667 41.18 7.52 14.18
N PRO A 668 41.20 6.73 13.09
CA PRO A 668 42.38 6.01 12.63
C PRO A 668 43.50 6.92 12.09
N GLY A 669 43.22 8.20 11.89
CA GLY A 669 44.20 9.25 11.54
C GLY A 669 44.30 10.33 12.61
N ILE A 670 44.18 9.97 13.90
CA ILE A 670 44.66 10.80 15.01
C ILE A 670 45.70 9.99 15.77
N SER A 671 46.88 10.57 15.96
CA SER A 671 48.04 9.95 16.60
C SER A 671 48.44 10.69 17.87
N THR A 672 49.56 10.29 18.48
CA THR A 672 50.10 10.95 19.68
C THR A 672 50.68 12.33 19.36
N TRP A 673 51.16 12.57 18.14
CA TRP A 673 51.79 13.85 17.76
C TRP A 673 50.81 15.02 17.71
N ASP A 674 49.63 14.79 17.14
CA ASP A 674 48.49 15.72 17.07
C ASP A 674 48.14 16.31 18.45
N ILE A 675 48.12 15.46 19.49
CA ILE A 675 47.57 15.82 20.79
C ILE A 675 48.62 16.15 21.85
N ALA A 676 49.85 15.64 21.74
CA ALA A 676 50.80 15.68 22.85
C ALA A 676 51.24 17.10 23.24
N ALA A 677 51.63 17.93 22.26
CA ALA A 677 52.02 19.31 22.54
C ALA A 677 50.83 20.16 23.01
N ALA A 678 49.69 20.03 22.32
CA ALA A 678 48.52 20.86 22.56
C ALA A 678 47.76 20.49 23.85
N SER A 679 47.87 19.27 24.35
CA SER A 679 47.31 18.89 25.66
C SER A 679 47.98 19.63 26.83
N LEU A 680 49.29 19.91 26.74
CA LEU A 680 49.97 20.80 27.68
C LEU A 680 49.51 22.26 27.52
N ILE A 681 49.30 22.72 26.29
CA ILE A 681 48.83 24.09 26.00
C ILE A 681 47.42 24.33 26.59
N ILE A 682 46.50 23.37 26.50
CA ILE A 682 45.20 23.43 27.19
C ILE A 682 45.37 23.41 28.72
N SER A 683 46.19 22.50 29.24
CA SER A 683 46.38 22.34 30.68
C SER A 683 46.95 23.60 31.34
N GLU A 684 47.95 24.24 30.72
CA GLU A 684 48.56 25.49 31.19
C GLU A 684 47.67 26.72 30.92
N ALA A 685 46.69 26.64 30.03
CA ALA A 685 45.63 27.64 29.85
C ALA A 685 44.46 27.49 30.87
N GLY A 686 44.43 26.40 31.64
CA GLY A 686 43.43 26.11 32.67
C GLY A 686 42.30 25.14 32.26
N GLY A 687 42.41 24.49 31.09
CA GLY A 687 41.46 23.47 30.65
C GLY A 687 41.85 22.05 31.04
N VAL A 688 41.11 21.07 30.51
CA VAL A 688 41.30 19.64 30.80
C VAL A 688 41.30 18.79 29.52
N VAL A 689 42.01 17.66 29.55
CA VAL A 689 41.98 16.63 28.49
C VAL A 689 41.85 15.26 29.15
N VAL A 690 40.79 14.53 28.80
CA VAL A 690 40.42 13.24 29.42
C VAL A 690 40.27 12.12 28.39
N ASP A 691 40.62 10.89 28.75
CA ASP A 691 40.32 9.68 27.97
C ASP A 691 38.80 9.47 27.92
N ARG A 692 38.23 9.36 26.71
CA ARG A 692 36.76 9.36 26.53
C ARG A 692 36.06 8.15 27.18
N ILE A 693 36.74 7.00 27.27
CA ILE A 693 36.15 5.73 27.74
C ILE A 693 36.14 5.66 29.28
N THR A 694 37.13 6.25 29.94
CA THR A 694 37.29 6.23 31.41
C THR A 694 36.86 7.53 32.08
N GLY A 695 36.97 8.68 31.40
CA GLY A 695 36.75 10.01 31.98
C GLY A 695 37.87 10.46 32.92
N LYS A 696 39.03 9.80 32.89
CA LYS A 696 40.24 10.14 33.65
C LYS A 696 41.18 10.99 32.79
N PRO A 697 42.18 11.71 33.37
CA PRO A 697 43.19 12.42 32.60
C PRO A 697 43.82 11.55 31.50
N ILE A 698 44.04 12.15 30.32
CA ILE A 698 44.46 11.43 29.11
C ILE A 698 45.83 10.75 29.26
N ASP A 699 45.94 9.53 28.73
CA ASP A 699 47.21 8.92 28.37
C ASP A 699 47.54 9.35 26.93
N ILE A 700 48.53 10.23 26.75
CA ILE A 700 48.88 10.78 25.44
C ILE A 700 49.36 9.71 24.44
N MET A 701 49.75 8.52 24.91
CA MET A 701 50.07 7.37 24.05
C MET A 701 48.83 6.60 23.57
N LYS A 702 47.62 7.07 23.91
CA LYS A 702 46.32 6.51 23.52
C LYS A 702 45.37 7.65 23.08
N PRO A 703 45.48 8.16 21.84
CA PRO A 703 44.82 9.38 21.39
C PRO A 703 43.30 9.24 21.14
N ARG A 704 42.54 9.00 22.22
CA ARG A 704 41.07 8.92 22.24
C ARG A 704 40.52 9.84 23.34
N ALA A 705 40.39 11.12 23.02
CA ALA A 705 40.24 12.18 24.01
C ALA A 705 38.93 12.96 23.89
N VAL A 706 38.53 13.56 25.01
CA VAL A 706 37.73 14.79 25.02
C VAL A 706 38.57 15.87 25.69
N ALA A 707 38.86 16.93 24.94
CA ALA A 707 39.44 18.15 25.49
C ALA A 707 38.33 19.16 25.76
N ALA A 708 38.43 19.93 26.84
CA ALA A 708 37.45 20.96 27.16
C ALA A 708 38.01 22.10 28.01
N CYS A 709 37.28 23.22 28.05
CA CYS A 709 37.57 24.36 28.91
C CYS A 709 37.37 24.07 30.43
N ASN A 710 36.69 22.98 30.81
CA ASN A 710 36.58 22.52 32.21
C ASN A 710 36.01 21.09 32.33
N ASP A 711 36.14 20.50 33.52
CA ASP A 711 35.65 19.17 33.90
C ASP A 711 34.14 18.95 33.71
N ARG A 712 33.31 20.00 33.69
CA ARG A 712 31.87 19.85 33.49
C ARG A 712 31.58 19.58 32.02
N ILE A 713 32.01 20.49 31.13
CA ILE A 713 31.85 20.32 29.68
C ILE A 713 32.50 19.02 29.20
N ALA A 714 33.68 18.66 29.72
CA ALA A 714 34.33 17.38 29.40
C ALA A 714 33.45 16.16 29.74
N ARG A 715 32.85 16.12 30.94
CA ARG A 715 31.96 15.02 31.36
C ARG A 715 30.66 14.98 30.58
N ASP A 716 30.06 16.13 30.30
CA ASP A 716 28.81 16.22 29.54
C ASP A 716 28.99 15.69 28.11
N VAL A 717 30.09 16.07 27.44
CA VAL A 717 30.46 15.55 26.10
C VAL A 717 30.81 14.04 26.16
N VAL A 718 31.64 13.61 27.12
CA VAL A 718 31.97 12.19 27.32
C VAL A 718 30.73 11.33 27.52
N LYS A 719 29.73 11.81 28.26
CA LYS A 719 28.47 11.10 28.49
C LYS A 719 27.72 10.86 27.16
N LEU A 720 27.50 11.91 26.37
CA LEU A 720 26.78 11.83 25.09
C LEU A 720 27.44 10.85 24.11
N ILE A 721 28.77 10.82 24.05
CA ILE A 721 29.53 9.89 23.20
C ILE A 721 29.34 8.43 23.65
N ARG A 722 29.29 8.15 24.96
CA ARG A 722 29.06 6.78 25.46
C ARG A 722 27.62 6.32 25.23
N GLU A 723 26.65 7.22 25.39
CA GLU A 723 25.25 6.93 25.08
C GLU A 723 25.05 6.66 23.58
N ALA A 724 25.79 7.35 22.70
CA ALA A 724 25.84 7.06 21.26
C ALA A 724 26.52 5.71 20.94
N ASP A 725 27.68 5.43 21.53
CA ASP A 725 28.39 4.15 21.35
C ASP A 725 27.54 2.95 21.83
N GLN A 726 26.75 3.11 22.91
CA GLN A 726 25.86 2.06 23.39
C GLN A 726 24.73 1.74 22.39
N ARG A 727 24.09 2.75 21.79
CA ARG A 727 23.02 2.55 20.79
C ARG A 727 23.52 1.76 19.58
N MET A 728 24.77 2.00 19.14
CA MET A 728 25.39 1.22 18.06
C MET A 728 25.64 -0.25 18.42
N CYS A 729 25.97 -0.55 19.68
CA CYS A 729 26.08 -1.95 20.14
C CYS A 729 24.72 -2.64 20.24
N GLU A 730 23.65 -1.91 20.55
CA GLU A 730 22.28 -2.44 20.58
C GLU A 730 21.78 -2.76 19.16
N LEU A 731 22.06 -1.90 18.18
CA LEU A 731 21.79 -2.15 16.76
C LEU A 731 22.50 -3.40 16.22
N ASN A 732 23.81 -3.57 16.51
CA ASN A 732 24.55 -4.74 16.04
C ASN A 732 23.95 -6.09 16.50
N ASN A 733 23.33 -6.14 17.69
CA ASN A 733 22.65 -7.34 18.17
C ASN A 733 21.32 -7.59 17.44
N LEU A 734 20.58 -6.52 17.12
CA LEU A 734 19.33 -6.61 16.35
C LEU A 734 19.58 -7.16 14.94
N ASP A 735 20.74 -6.90 14.35
CA ASP A 735 21.11 -7.43 13.03
C ASP A 735 21.38 -8.95 13.03
N GLU A 736 22.01 -9.49 14.10
CA GLU A 736 22.12 -10.94 14.27
C GLU A 736 20.75 -11.58 14.54
N TYR A 737 19.92 -10.94 15.38
CA TYR A 737 18.55 -11.41 15.63
C TYR A 737 17.71 -11.41 14.35
N TYR A 738 17.84 -10.38 13.51
CA TYR A 738 17.17 -10.26 12.22
C TYR A 738 17.58 -11.40 11.28
N ARG A 739 18.87 -11.62 11.07
CA ARG A 739 19.38 -12.66 10.17
C ARG A 739 18.89 -14.07 10.58
N ILE A 740 18.93 -14.36 11.89
CA ILE A 740 18.43 -15.64 12.43
C ILE A 740 16.91 -15.77 12.25
N ALA A 741 16.15 -14.68 12.43
CA ALA A 741 14.71 -14.69 12.20
C ALA A 741 14.35 -14.88 10.71
N GLU A 742 15.08 -14.22 9.81
CA GLU A 742 14.93 -14.34 8.35
C GLU A 742 15.19 -15.79 7.87
N GLU A 743 16.30 -16.40 8.28
CA GLU A 743 16.62 -17.81 7.99
C GLU A 743 15.51 -18.77 8.48
N LEU A 744 14.93 -18.50 9.65
CA LEU A 744 13.88 -19.34 10.25
C LEU A 744 12.51 -19.15 9.60
N VAL A 745 12.12 -17.92 9.24
CA VAL A 745 10.85 -17.63 8.55
C VAL A 745 10.87 -18.18 7.12
N LEU A 746 12.00 -18.05 6.41
CA LEU A 746 12.19 -18.65 5.08
C LEU A 746 12.16 -20.19 5.12
N TYR A 747 12.63 -20.81 6.21
CA TYR A 747 12.46 -22.24 6.45
C TYR A 747 10.99 -22.60 6.73
N ALA A 748 10.30 -21.83 7.57
CA ALA A 748 8.91 -22.07 7.93
C ALA A 748 7.95 -21.91 6.74
N GLY A 749 8.19 -20.96 5.83
CA GLY A 749 7.34 -20.77 4.65
C GLY A 749 7.24 -21.99 3.73
N LYS A 750 8.30 -22.84 3.69
CA LYS A 750 8.28 -24.11 2.95
C LYS A 750 7.26 -25.11 3.52
N ILE A 751 6.96 -25.03 4.82
CA ILE A 751 5.93 -25.85 5.47
C ILE A 751 4.53 -25.46 4.97
N ILE A 752 4.33 -24.18 4.62
CA ILE A 752 3.10 -23.68 3.97
C ILE A 752 3.08 -24.10 2.50
N GLU A 753 4.18 -23.99 1.74
CA GLU A 753 4.28 -24.45 0.34
C GLU A 753 3.96 -25.95 0.20
N ASP A 754 4.54 -26.81 1.04
CA ASP A 754 4.23 -28.25 1.09
C ASP A 754 2.77 -28.51 1.52
N GLY A 755 2.27 -27.71 2.47
CA GLY A 755 0.96 -27.89 3.09
C GLY A 755 -0.23 -27.43 2.23
N ILE A 756 -0.06 -26.42 1.37
CA ILE A 756 -1.19 -25.73 0.71
C ILE A 756 -2.03 -26.70 -0.14
N SER A 757 -1.37 -27.58 -0.90
CA SER A 757 -2.01 -28.56 -1.78
C SER A 757 -2.57 -29.77 -1.03
N CYS A 758 -2.02 -30.09 0.15
CA CYS A 758 -2.38 -31.26 0.93
C CYS A 758 -3.80 -31.19 1.50
N ARG A 759 -4.33 -32.35 1.91
CA ARG A 759 -5.50 -32.41 2.79
C ARG A 759 -5.05 -32.05 4.20
N LYS A 760 -5.76 -31.11 4.84
CA LYS A 760 -5.45 -30.57 6.17
C LYS A 760 -6.42 -31.10 7.22
N ASN A 761 -6.01 -31.15 8.49
CA ASN A 761 -6.81 -31.57 9.63
C ASN A 761 -7.42 -30.35 10.34
N VAL A 762 -8.38 -29.71 9.67
CA VAL A 762 -9.03 -28.48 10.13
C VAL A 762 -9.87 -28.73 11.38
N LYS A 763 -9.80 -27.81 12.34
CA LYS A 763 -10.65 -27.74 13.54
C LYS A 763 -11.04 -26.28 13.80
N SER A 764 -12.07 -26.07 14.60
CA SER A 764 -12.36 -24.75 15.19
C SER A 764 -11.60 -24.56 16.50
N LYS A 765 -11.19 -23.31 16.82
CA LYS A 765 -10.63 -22.93 18.14
C LYS A 765 -11.70 -22.69 19.21
N GLY A 766 -12.98 -22.58 18.83
CA GLY A 766 -14.12 -22.44 19.76
C GLY A 766 -15.40 -21.87 19.14
N ILE A 767 -15.28 -21.20 17.98
CA ILE A 767 -16.39 -20.64 17.19
C ILE A 767 -16.22 -21.06 15.72
N ASP A 768 -17.31 -21.34 14.99
CA ASP A 768 -17.29 -22.08 13.71
C ASP A 768 -16.45 -21.46 12.58
N TRP A 769 -16.10 -20.17 12.65
CA TRP A 769 -15.29 -19.46 11.65
C TRP A 769 -13.82 -19.26 12.03
N ASP A 770 -13.45 -19.57 13.28
CA ASP A 770 -12.09 -19.45 13.82
C ASP A 770 -11.39 -20.81 13.71
N LEU A 771 -10.44 -20.94 12.78
CA LEU A 771 -9.90 -22.21 12.30
C LEU A 771 -8.44 -22.45 12.69
N VAL A 772 -8.08 -23.72 12.87
CA VAL A 772 -6.71 -24.20 13.12
C VAL A 772 -6.43 -25.49 12.33
N THR A 773 -5.18 -25.70 11.90
CA THR A 773 -4.71 -26.95 11.29
C THR A 773 -3.52 -27.55 12.04
N GLU A 774 -2.96 -28.64 11.52
CA GLU A 774 -1.73 -29.24 12.03
C GLU A 774 -0.45 -28.47 11.61
N TYR A 775 -0.56 -27.51 10.69
CA TYR A 775 0.59 -26.76 10.15
C TYR A 775 0.95 -25.55 11.01
N ASP A 776 -0.05 -24.87 11.56
CA ASP A 776 0.05 -23.67 12.41
C ASP A 776 0.95 -23.99 13.61
N ARG A 777 0.55 -25.01 14.40
CA ARG A 777 1.33 -25.54 15.54
C ARG A 777 2.72 -26.02 15.15
N LYS A 778 2.86 -26.70 14.00
CA LYS A 778 4.13 -27.23 13.50
C LYS A 778 5.12 -26.11 13.15
N ILE A 779 4.62 -24.95 12.72
CA ILE A 779 5.43 -23.76 12.47
C ILE A 779 5.78 -23.09 13.81
N GLU A 780 4.80 -22.85 14.68
CA GLU A 780 5.05 -22.19 15.98
C GLU A 780 6.03 -22.98 16.87
N ASP A 781 5.79 -24.29 17.07
CA ASP A 781 6.69 -25.20 17.79
C ASP A 781 8.13 -25.15 17.23
N LYS A 782 8.27 -25.01 15.91
CA LYS A 782 9.58 -24.96 15.24
C LYS A 782 10.23 -23.59 15.42
N LEU A 783 9.50 -22.48 15.28
CA LEU A 783 10.04 -21.12 15.46
C LEU A 783 10.46 -20.91 16.92
N ILE A 784 9.56 -21.14 17.88
CA ILE A 784 9.83 -20.99 19.33
C ILE A 784 11.03 -21.87 19.73
N LYS A 785 11.08 -23.13 19.29
CA LYS A 785 12.19 -24.04 19.64
C LYS A 785 13.55 -23.60 19.10
N GLN A 786 13.62 -22.99 17.92
CA GLN A 786 14.92 -22.53 17.39
C GLN A 786 15.33 -21.19 17.98
N LEU A 787 14.39 -20.25 18.13
CA LEU A 787 14.65 -18.98 18.79
C LEU A 787 15.03 -19.18 20.27
N SER A 788 14.43 -20.14 20.99
CA SER A 788 14.80 -20.47 22.37
C SER A 788 16.20 -21.08 22.51
N ILE A 789 16.74 -21.71 21.46
CA ILE A 789 18.10 -22.28 21.46
C ILE A 789 19.14 -21.19 21.23
N GLN A 790 18.86 -20.24 20.31
CA GLN A 790 19.76 -19.12 20.03
C GLN A 790 19.69 -18.02 21.10
N PHE A 791 18.50 -17.80 21.68
CA PHE A 791 18.21 -16.69 22.59
C PHE A 791 17.52 -17.17 23.89
N PRO A 792 18.20 -17.92 24.78
CA PRO A 792 17.56 -18.58 25.93
C PRO A 792 16.95 -17.65 27.00
N SER A 793 17.20 -16.35 26.92
CA SER A 793 16.64 -15.31 27.79
C SER A 793 15.44 -14.57 27.17
N HIS A 794 15.11 -14.81 25.90
CA HIS A 794 13.99 -14.16 25.23
C HIS A 794 12.67 -14.84 25.60
N LYS A 795 11.58 -14.07 25.55
CA LYS A 795 10.20 -14.52 25.78
C LYS A 795 9.46 -14.70 24.46
N PHE A 796 8.29 -15.34 24.54
CA PHE A 796 7.46 -15.68 23.38
C PHE A 796 5.99 -15.34 23.67
N ILE A 797 5.31 -14.82 22.66
CA ILE A 797 3.85 -14.70 22.57
C ILE A 797 3.47 -15.31 21.21
N GLY A 798 2.97 -16.54 21.22
CA GLY A 798 2.52 -17.25 20.02
C GLY A 798 1.02 -17.51 20.10
N GLU A 799 0.33 -17.36 18.98
CA GLU A 799 -1.12 -17.58 18.85
C GLU A 799 -1.55 -18.95 19.39
N GLU A 800 -0.94 -20.04 18.91
CA GLU A 800 -1.36 -21.40 19.23
C GLU A 800 -1.01 -21.80 20.67
N THR A 801 0.07 -21.23 21.22
CA THR A 801 0.40 -21.35 22.65
C THR A 801 -0.63 -20.61 23.52
N ALA A 802 -0.97 -19.36 23.19
CA ALA A 802 -1.93 -18.56 23.95
C ALA A 802 -3.34 -19.20 23.93
N ALA A 803 -3.81 -19.64 22.76
CA ALA A 803 -5.08 -20.33 22.59
C ALA A 803 -5.15 -21.67 23.36
N LYS A 804 -4.02 -22.38 23.45
CA LYS A 804 -3.88 -23.66 24.19
C LYS A 804 -3.82 -23.47 25.71
N GLU A 805 -3.20 -22.40 26.20
CA GLU A 805 -3.07 -22.11 27.64
C GLU A 805 -4.29 -21.32 28.18
N GLY A 806 -5.08 -20.70 27.29
CA GLY A 806 -6.28 -19.94 27.65
C GLY A 806 -5.99 -18.57 28.24
N CYS A 807 -4.78 -18.04 28.02
CA CYS A 807 -4.37 -16.73 28.51
C CYS A 807 -3.32 -16.08 27.59
N LEU A 808 -3.37 -14.75 27.49
CA LEU A 808 -2.35 -13.93 26.83
C LEU A 808 -1.19 -13.66 27.80
N PRO A 809 0.07 -14.01 27.45
CA PRO A 809 1.23 -13.69 28.28
C PRO A 809 1.45 -12.17 28.42
N GLN A 810 1.84 -11.71 29.61
CA GLN A 810 2.08 -10.29 29.84
C GLN A 810 3.32 -9.79 29.09
N LEU A 811 3.15 -8.81 28.19
CA LEU A 811 4.26 -8.14 27.52
C LEU A 811 5.13 -7.36 28.52
N THR A 812 6.36 -7.84 28.73
CA THR A 812 7.39 -7.25 29.61
C THR A 812 8.39 -6.39 28.84
N ASN A 813 9.37 -5.79 29.55
CA ASN A 813 10.44 -5.04 28.89
C ASN A 813 11.52 -5.94 28.26
N ASP A 814 11.63 -7.20 28.72
CA ASP A 814 12.59 -8.16 28.20
C ASP A 814 12.30 -8.50 26.72
N PRO A 815 13.34 -8.82 25.91
CA PRO A 815 13.17 -9.18 24.50
C PRO A 815 12.13 -10.29 24.31
N THR A 816 11.07 -9.99 23.56
CA THR A 816 9.89 -10.84 23.40
C THR A 816 9.58 -11.02 21.92
N TRP A 817 9.65 -12.27 21.42
CA TRP A 817 9.21 -12.62 20.07
C TRP A 817 7.69 -12.78 20.06
N ILE A 818 7.00 -12.08 19.16
CA ILE A 818 5.56 -12.24 18.93
C ILE A 818 5.39 -12.94 17.57
N ILE A 819 4.58 -14.00 17.53
CA ILE A 819 4.55 -14.97 16.42
C ILE A 819 3.10 -15.25 16.02
N ASP A 820 2.79 -15.06 14.73
CA ASP A 820 1.70 -15.76 14.05
C ASP A 820 2.32 -16.83 13.12
N PRO A 821 1.99 -18.13 13.31
CA PRO A 821 2.49 -19.16 12.42
C PRO A 821 1.87 -19.16 11.01
N ILE A 822 0.59 -18.79 10.86
CA ILE A 822 -0.18 -18.82 9.60
C ILE A 822 -1.33 -17.78 9.68
N ASP A 823 -1.02 -16.49 9.54
CA ASP A 823 -2.04 -15.45 9.40
C ASP A 823 -2.87 -15.77 8.14
N GLY A 824 -4.18 -15.71 8.31
CA GLY A 824 -5.16 -16.20 7.35
C GLY A 824 -5.25 -17.72 7.28
N THR A 825 -5.30 -18.45 8.40
CA THR A 825 -5.52 -19.92 8.41
C THR A 825 -6.71 -20.33 7.53
N THR A 826 -7.82 -19.57 7.49
CA THR A 826 -8.95 -19.86 6.58
C THR A 826 -8.57 -19.76 5.11
N ASN A 827 -7.69 -18.82 4.73
CA ASN A 827 -7.13 -18.76 3.37
C ASN A 827 -6.23 -19.97 3.09
N PHE A 828 -5.37 -20.35 4.04
CA PHE A 828 -4.55 -21.57 3.95
C PHE A 828 -5.42 -22.83 3.79
N VAL A 829 -6.54 -22.94 4.50
CA VAL A 829 -7.53 -24.02 4.35
C VAL A 829 -8.11 -24.06 2.93
N HIS A 830 -8.67 -22.95 2.44
CA HIS A 830 -9.28 -22.84 1.11
C HIS A 830 -8.26 -22.76 -0.05
N ARG A 831 -6.95 -22.76 0.24
CA ARG A 831 -5.85 -22.58 -0.73
C ARG A 831 -5.80 -21.22 -1.42
N PHE A 832 -6.42 -20.20 -0.82
CA PHE A 832 -6.37 -18.82 -1.30
C PHE A 832 -4.96 -18.26 -1.07
N PRO A 833 -4.33 -17.57 -2.04
CA PRO A 833 -2.89 -17.29 -2.03
C PRO A 833 -2.42 -16.26 -0.98
N HIS A 834 -3.32 -15.75 -0.14
CA HIS A 834 -3.03 -14.77 0.91
C HIS A 834 -2.91 -15.46 2.27
N THR A 835 -1.72 -15.94 2.60
CA THR A 835 -1.41 -16.41 3.95
C THR A 835 0.08 -16.22 4.21
N CYS A 836 0.44 -15.85 5.45
CA CYS A 836 1.80 -15.47 5.79
C CYS A 836 2.18 -15.82 7.22
N ILE A 837 3.48 -15.95 7.46
CA ILE A 837 4.05 -16.01 8.82
C ILE A 837 4.28 -14.57 9.28
N SER A 838 3.80 -14.20 10.47
CA SER A 838 4.12 -12.92 11.14
C SER A 838 5.13 -13.17 12.25
N LEU A 839 6.23 -12.42 12.27
CA LEU A 839 7.24 -12.51 13.32
C LEU A 839 7.75 -11.11 13.68
N ALA A 840 7.58 -10.73 14.94
CA ALA A 840 8.12 -9.48 15.49
C ALA A 840 9.05 -9.75 16.67
N LEU A 841 10.07 -8.91 16.85
CA LEU A 841 10.83 -8.81 18.10
C LEU A 841 10.50 -7.49 18.78
N LEU A 842 9.99 -7.56 20.01
CA LEU A 842 9.80 -6.42 20.88
C LEU A 842 10.90 -6.34 21.95
N VAL A 843 11.48 -5.16 22.14
CA VAL A 843 12.41 -4.84 23.24
C VAL A 843 11.89 -3.60 23.95
N ASN A 844 11.89 -3.57 25.29
CA ASN A 844 11.28 -2.48 26.07
C ASN A 844 9.84 -2.15 25.64
N LYS A 845 9.06 -3.18 25.24
CA LYS A 845 7.71 -3.11 24.67
C LYS A 845 7.56 -2.39 23.32
N LYS A 846 8.65 -2.12 22.60
CA LYS A 846 8.62 -1.53 21.26
C LYS A 846 9.11 -2.54 20.23
N ALA A 847 8.45 -2.62 19.07
CA ALA A 847 8.89 -3.51 17.99
C ALA A 847 10.20 -2.98 17.39
N GLU A 848 11.27 -3.77 17.42
CA GLU A 848 12.57 -3.42 16.82
C GLU A 848 12.82 -4.17 15.49
N ILE A 849 12.17 -5.33 15.32
CA ILE A 849 12.18 -6.14 14.10
C ILE A 849 10.74 -6.54 13.77
N GLY A 850 10.38 -6.51 12.50
CA GLY A 850 9.15 -7.08 11.95
C GLY A 850 9.44 -7.80 10.64
N ILE A 851 8.94 -9.03 10.49
CA ILE A 851 9.02 -9.85 9.28
C ILE A 851 7.64 -10.42 9.01
N ILE A 852 7.15 -10.29 7.77
CA ILE A 852 5.91 -10.89 7.31
C ILE A 852 6.19 -11.57 5.97
N TYR A 853 6.03 -12.89 5.90
CA TYR A 853 6.38 -13.67 4.71
C TYR A 853 5.19 -14.45 4.16
N ASN A 854 4.71 -14.06 2.97
CA ASN A 854 3.83 -14.90 2.15
C ASN A 854 4.69 -15.75 1.19
N PRO A 855 4.83 -17.07 1.42
CA PRO A 855 5.67 -17.92 0.59
C PRO A 855 5.01 -18.26 -0.76
N LEU A 856 3.67 -18.35 -0.81
CA LEU A 856 2.93 -18.70 -2.03
C LEU A 856 3.10 -17.63 -3.12
N MET A 857 3.14 -16.36 -2.70
CA MET A 857 3.34 -15.20 -3.56
C MET A 857 4.81 -14.73 -3.59
N ARG A 858 5.69 -15.35 -2.78
CA ARG A 858 7.10 -14.98 -2.58
C ARG A 858 7.28 -13.50 -2.24
N GLN A 859 6.47 -13.02 -1.30
CA GLN A 859 6.54 -11.66 -0.76
C GLN A 859 7.12 -11.74 0.65
N PHE A 860 8.41 -11.47 0.79
CA PHE A 860 9.09 -11.33 2.08
C PHE A 860 9.15 -9.84 2.43
N PHE A 861 8.24 -9.39 3.27
CA PHE A 861 8.25 -8.04 3.83
C PHE A 861 9.07 -8.03 5.12
N SER A 862 9.91 -7.02 5.31
CA SER A 862 10.63 -6.85 6.56
C SER A 862 10.99 -5.41 6.88
N ALA A 863 11.17 -5.13 8.16
CA ALA A 863 11.70 -3.87 8.68
C ALA A 863 12.53 -4.12 9.94
N ARG A 864 13.59 -3.32 10.09
CA ARG A 864 14.32 -3.11 11.34
C ARG A 864 14.16 -1.63 11.71
N ARG A 865 14.02 -1.31 13.00
CA ARG A 865 13.84 0.08 13.41
C ARG A 865 14.99 0.97 12.91
N HIS A 866 14.62 2.12 12.35
CA HIS A 866 15.46 3.15 11.74
C HIS A 866 16.28 2.69 10.53
N CYS A 867 15.97 1.51 9.97
CA CYS A 867 16.61 0.98 8.76
C CYS A 867 15.69 1.05 7.52
N GLY A 868 14.43 1.45 7.68
CA GLY A 868 13.43 1.41 6.62
C GLY A 868 12.75 0.04 6.46
N ALA A 869 11.70 0.02 5.63
CA ALA A 869 10.93 -1.17 5.28
C ALA A 869 11.29 -1.67 3.87
N PHE A 870 11.21 -2.99 3.67
CA PHE A 870 11.62 -3.67 2.45
C PHE A 870 10.60 -4.75 2.02
N LEU A 871 10.51 -4.97 0.71
CA LEU A 871 9.87 -6.14 0.08
C LEU A 871 10.93 -6.85 -0.78
N ASN A 872 11.24 -8.10 -0.46
CA ASN A 872 12.25 -8.91 -1.16
C ASN A 872 13.62 -8.20 -1.29
N GLY A 873 14.00 -7.43 -0.26
CA GLY A 873 15.23 -6.62 -0.22
C GLY A 873 15.20 -5.30 -1.01
N LYS A 874 14.12 -5.00 -1.76
CA LYS A 874 13.90 -3.66 -2.33
C LYS A 874 13.22 -2.75 -1.28
N PRO A 875 13.64 -1.49 -1.10
CA PRO A 875 12.98 -0.58 -0.16
C PRO A 875 11.56 -0.24 -0.64
N ILE A 876 10.62 -0.10 0.30
CA ILE A 876 9.22 0.27 0.04
C ILE A 876 8.84 1.54 0.80
N LYS A 877 7.77 2.21 0.35
CA LYS A 877 7.22 3.43 0.96
C LYS A 877 5.70 3.44 0.85
N THR A 878 5.07 4.17 1.77
CA THR A 878 3.63 4.40 1.75
C THR A 878 3.19 5.41 0.68
N SER A 879 1.92 5.28 0.25
CA SER A 879 1.29 6.19 -0.71
C SER A 879 1.29 7.66 -0.24
N HIS A 880 1.44 8.58 -1.18
CA HIS A 880 1.43 10.02 -0.92
C HIS A 880 0.02 10.66 -1.00
N THR A 881 -1.03 9.85 -1.19
CA THR A 881 -2.44 10.28 -1.21
C THR A 881 -2.86 10.96 0.09
N LYS A 882 -3.62 12.06 -0.01
CA LYS A 882 -4.05 12.92 1.13
C LYS A 882 -5.57 13.10 1.27
N ASP A 883 -6.34 12.61 0.30
CA ASP A 883 -7.80 12.66 0.26
C ASP A 883 -8.33 11.23 0.34
N ILE A 884 -9.09 10.91 1.40
CA ILE A 884 -9.62 9.54 1.59
C ILE A 884 -10.59 9.13 0.48
N SER A 885 -11.22 10.09 -0.20
CA SER A 885 -12.10 9.83 -1.35
C SER A 885 -11.35 9.43 -2.62
N GLN A 886 -10.01 9.52 -2.59
CA GLN A 886 -9.08 9.04 -3.61
C GLN A 886 -8.28 7.79 -3.17
N SER A 887 -8.56 7.26 -1.97
CA SER A 887 -7.88 6.11 -1.39
C SER A 887 -8.52 4.77 -1.75
N LEU A 888 -7.69 3.75 -2.01
CA LEU A 888 -8.09 2.34 -1.86
C LEU A 888 -7.96 1.97 -0.38
N VAL A 889 -9.02 1.47 0.24
CA VAL A 889 -9.03 1.19 1.70
C VAL A 889 -9.39 -0.26 1.98
N ALA A 890 -8.50 -1.00 2.61
CA ALA A 890 -8.80 -2.35 3.06
C ALA A 890 -9.65 -2.33 4.34
N MET A 891 -10.48 -3.35 4.52
CA MET A 891 -11.09 -3.70 5.80
C MET A 891 -11.46 -5.18 5.82
N GLU A 892 -11.74 -5.74 6.99
CA GLU A 892 -12.21 -7.12 7.09
C GLU A 892 -13.59 -7.21 7.77
N PRO A 893 -14.58 -7.87 7.14
CA PRO A 893 -15.96 -7.87 7.64
C PRO A 893 -16.28 -9.02 8.61
N TRP A 894 -15.35 -9.94 8.91
CA TRP A 894 -15.69 -11.19 9.63
C TRP A 894 -16.26 -10.96 11.03
N LEU A 895 -15.86 -9.88 11.72
CA LEU A 895 -16.37 -9.54 13.04
C LEU A 895 -17.89 -9.29 13.04
N ALA A 896 -18.49 -9.01 11.88
CA ALA A 896 -19.95 -8.92 11.73
C ALA A 896 -20.69 -10.24 12.03
N LYS A 897 -19.98 -11.38 12.12
CA LYS A 897 -20.56 -12.67 12.56
C LYS A 897 -20.91 -12.71 14.05
N ASP A 898 -20.35 -11.83 14.88
CA ASP A 898 -20.90 -11.57 16.21
C ASP A 898 -22.07 -10.58 16.08
N PRO A 899 -23.30 -10.94 16.48
CA PRO A 899 -24.46 -10.04 16.45
C PRO A 899 -24.26 -8.71 17.20
N GLN A 900 -23.34 -8.64 18.17
CA GLN A 900 -23.00 -7.40 18.87
C GLN A 900 -22.24 -6.41 17.98
N HIS A 901 -21.46 -6.92 17.03
CA HIS A 901 -20.57 -6.13 16.16
C HIS A 901 -21.11 -5.98 14.72
N LEU A 902 -22.05 -6.85 14.30
CA LEU A 902 -22.78 -6.80 13.02
C LEU A 902 -23.10 -5.37 12.54
N THR A 903 -23.74 -4.57 13.40
CA THR A 903 -24.25 -3.24 12.99
C THR A 903 -23.13 -2.20 12.82
N SER A 904 -22.09 -2.22 13.66
CA SER A 904 -20.95 -1.28 13.54
C SER A 904 -20.08 -1.60 12.33
N VAL A 905 -19.72 -2.88 12.14
CA VAL A 905 -18.93 -3.33 10.99
C VAL A 905 -19.63 -2.94 9.67
N TYR A 906 -20.94 -3.16 9.54
CA TYR A 906 -21.67 -2.79 8.32
C TYR A 906 -21.84 -1.27 8.13
N SER A 907 -22.07 -0.49 9.19
CA SER A 907 -22.13 0.98 9.06
C SER A 907 -20.80 1.55 8.58
N ARG A 908 -19.68 1.06 9.14
CA ARG A 908 -18.31 1.43 8.73
C ARG A 908 -18.01 0.98 7.31
N MET A 909 -18.36 -0.26 6.94
CA MET A 909 -18.22 -0.77 5.56
C MET A 909 -18.99 0.09 4.56
N HIS A 910 -20.25 0.44 4.87
CA HIS A 910 -21.05 1.33 4.04
C HIS A 910 -20.42 2.74 3.93
N ALA A 911 -19.96 3.30 5.06
CA ALA A 911 -19.29 4.60 5.06
C ALA A 911 -17.99 4.60 4.24
N LEU A 912 -17.21 3.51 4.28
CA LEU A 912 -16.02 3.31 3.46
C LEU A 912 -16.37 3.22 1.97
N ILE A 913 -17.35 2.39 1.59
CA ILE A 913 -17.82 2.26 0.20
C ILE A 913 -18.29 3.61 -0.37
N GLN A 914 -18.96 4.45 0.43
CA GLN A 914 -19.36 5.79 -0.01
C GLN A 914 -18.23 6.83 0.02
N GLY A 915 -17.26 6.66 0.92
CA GLY A 915 -16.23 7.65 1.24
C GLY A 915 -14.88 7.47 0.56
N THR A 916 -14.65 6.39 -0.19
CA THR A 916 -13.34 6.01 -0.76
C THR A 916 -13.36 5.87 -2.30
N HIS A 917 -12.27 5.39 -2.91
CA HIS A 917 -12.29 4.85 -4.28
C HIS A 917 -12.82 3.42 -4.35
N GLY A 918 -12.64 2.62 -3.29
CA GLY A 918 -13.08 1.24 -3.22
C GLY A 918 -12.50 0.52 -2.00
N ILE A 919 -13.04 -0.68 -1.73
CA ILE A 919 -12.60 -1.52 -0.60
C ILE A 919 -11.95 -2.83 -1.05
N ARG A 920 -11.12 -3.42 -0.17
CA ARG A 920 -10.55 -4.76 -0.32
C ARG A 920 -10.69 -5.54 0.98
N SER A 921 -10.86 -6.86 0.87
CA SER A 921 -10.86 -7.82 1.99
C SER A 921 -10.12 -9.07 1.52
N LEU A 922 -9.01 -9.35 2.19
CA LEU A 922 -8.05 -10.41 1.85
C LEU A 922 -8.11 -11.57 2.83
N GLY A 923 -8.49 -11.34 4.09
CA GLY A 923 -8.54 -12.36 5.13
C GLY A 923 -7.19 -12.67 5.79
N THR A 924 -6.30 -11.69 5.84
CA THR A 924 -5.03 -11.73 6.59
C THR A 924 -4.70 -10.32 7.04
N ALA A 925 -4.42 -10.14 8.33
CA ALA A 925 -4.19 -8.82 8.89
C ALA A 925 -2.76 -8.32 8.62
N ALA A 926 -1.76 -9.17 8.83
CA ALA A 926 -0.34 -8.86 8.68
C ALA A 926 0.01 -8.55 7.22
N LEU A 927 -0.47 -9.35 6.26
CA LEU A 927 -0.23 -9.09 4.83
C LEU A 927 -0.94 -7.83 4.34
N THR A 928 -2.12 -7.51 4.88
CA THR A 928 -2.84 -6.28 4.55
C THR A 928 -2.15 -5.04 5.09
N LEU A 929 -1.54 -5.10 6.28
CA LEU A 929 -0.64 -4.07 6.79
C LEU A 929 0.58 -3.86 5.87
N CYS A 930 1.14 -4.95 5.32
CA CYS A 930 2.22 -4.86 4.34
C CYS A 930 1.81 -4.18 3.03
N TYR A 931 0.58 -4.40 2.55
CA TYR A 931 0.04 -3.69 1.40
C TYR A 931 -0.15 -2.18 1.67
N VAL A 932 -0.41 -1.76 2.90
CA VAL A 932 -0.35 -0.34 3.28
C VAL A 932 1.08 0.19 3.25
N ALA A 933 2.04 -0.58 3.80
CA ALA A 933 3.45 -0.21 3.84
C ALA A 933 4.08 -0.01 2.44
N MET A 934 3.72 -0.82 1.45
CA MET A 934 4.19 -0.65 0.06
C MET A 934 3.35 0.31 -0.79
N GLY A 935 2.42 1.05 -0.19
CA GLY A 935 1.58 2.03 -0.87
C GLY A 935 0.53 1.44 -1.81
N ALA A 936 0.35 0.12 -1.83
CA ALA A 936 -0.68 -0.57 -2.60
C ALA A 936 -2.10 -0.29 -2.06
N VAL A 937 -2.21 0.02 -0.77
CA VAL A 937 -3.46 0.41 -0.11
C VAL A 937 -3.19 1.66 0.72
N GLU A 938 -4.04 2.69 0.62
CA GLU A 938 -3.84 3.93 1.38
C GLU A 938 -4.14 3.77 2.88
N ALA A 939 -5.08 2.91 3.25
CA ALA A 939 -5.43 2.66 4.65
C ALA A 939 -6.07 1.29 4.89
N TYR A 940 -6.01 0.83 6.13
CA TYR A 940 -6.60 -0.42 6.60
C TYR A 940 -7.28 -0.22 7.95
N HIS A 941 -8.51 -0.70 8.09
CA HIS A 941 -9.24 -0.73 9.36
C HIS A 941 -9.65 -2.16 9.74
N ILE A 942 -9.34 -2.55 10.98
CA ILE A 942 -9.69 -3.85 11.56
C ILE A 942 -9.78 -3.76 13.10
N GLU A 943 -10.70 -4.51 13.70
CA GLU A 943 -10.84 -4.73 15.15
C GLU A 943 -11.12 -6.21 15.39
N GLY A 944 -10.87 -6.71 16.60
CA GLY A 944 -11.04 -8.13 16.93
C GLY A 944 -9.92 -9.02 16.39
N ILE A 945 -8.68 -8.57 16.58
CA ILE A 945 -7.42 -9.25 16.29
C ILE A 945 -6.46 -9.07 17.47
N ASP A 946 -5.32 -9.77 17.45
CA ASP A 946 -4.38 -9.87 18.57
C ASP A 946 -3.00 -9.26 18.25
N ALA A 947 -2.07 -9.37 19.20
CA ALA A 947 -0.75 -8.76 19.09
C ALA A 947 0.09 -9.33 17.91
N TRP A 948 -0.11 -10.60 17.53
CA TRP A 948 0.66 -11.28 16.49
C TRP A 948 0.27 -10.86 15.06
N ASP A 949 -1.00 -10.55 14.84
CA ASP A 949 -1.51 -9.93 13.60
C ASP A 949 -0.82 -8.59 13.29
N VAL A 950 -0.56 -7.79 14.33
CA VAL A 950 -0.23 -6.36 14.18
C VAL A 950 1.24 -6.04 14.44
N ALA A 951 1.94 -6.75 15.32
CA ALA A 951 3.26 -6.33 15.83
C ALA A 951 4.31 -6.11 14.74
N ALA A 952 4.40 -7.02 13.76
CA ALA A 952 5.35 -6.91 12.66
C ALA A 952 4.90 -5.86 11.64
N GLY A 953 3.62 -5.89 11.25
CA GLY A 953 3.04 -4.98 10.25
C GLY A 953 3.08 -3.52 10.70
N LYS A 954 2.94 -3.25 12.01
CA LYS A 954 3.10 -1.92 12.60
C LYS A 954 4.47 -1.32 12.30
N LEU A 955 5.55 -2.05 12.60
CA LEU A 955 6.90 -1.55 12.34
C LEU A 955 7.16 -1.38 10.84
N ILE A 956 6.68 -2.32 10.02
CA ILE A 956 6.83 -2.28 8.56
C ILE A 956 6.12 -1.06 7.95
N ILE A 957 4.96 -0.64 8.49
CA ILE A 957 4.30 0.61 8.08
C ILE A 957 5.04 1.85 8.57
N GLU A 958 5.46 1.89 9.85
CA GLU A 958 6.15 3.05 10.42
C GLU A 958 7.49 3.34 9.72
N GLU A 959 8.27 2.29 9.42
CA GLU A 959 9.55 2.39 8.69
C GLU A 959 9.36 2.63 7.17
N ALA A 960 8.16 2.41 6.63
CA ALA A 960 7.78 2.82 5.27
C ALA A 960 7.29 4.29 5.20
N GLY A 961 7.16 4.98 6.33
CA GLY A 961 6.69 6.36 6.42
C GLY A 961 5.19 6.54 6.70
N GLY A 962 4.47 5.45 6.98
CA GLY A 962 3.06 5.48 7.40
C GLY A 962 2.85 5.65 8.90
N VAL A 963 1.62 5.44 9.33
CA VAL A 963 1.21 5.46 10.74
C VAL A 963 0.27 4.31 11.07
N VAL A 964 0.30 3.83 12.31
CA VAL A 964 -0.68 2.88 12.86
C VAL A 964 -1.15 3.37 14.22
N ILE A 965 -2.45 3.63 14.34
CA ILE A 965 -3.10 4.27 15.49
C ILE A 965 -4.34 3.47 15.93
N ASP A 966 -4.82 3.75 17.13
CA ASP A 966 -6.08 3.20 17.65
C ASP A 966 -7.31 3.84 16.97
N THR A 967 -8.45 3.15 16.91
CA THR A 967 -9.69 3.68 16.30
C THR A 967 -10.28 4.92 16.99
N THR A 968 -9.88 5.21 18.23
CA THR A 968 -10.14 6.51 18.88
C THR A 968 -9.32 7.68 18.31
N GLY A 969 -8.26 7.40 17.54
CA GLY A 969 -7.24 8.36 17.08
C GLY A 969 -6.03 8.50 18.01
N GLY A 970 -5.91 7.66 19.04
CA GLY A 970 -4.79 7.65 19.98
C GLY A 970 -3.64 6.69 19.60
N GLU A 971 -2.66 6.56 20.48
CA GLU A 971 -1.63 5.51 20.38
C GLU A 971 -2.27 4.11 20.46
N LEU A 972 -1.81 3.17 19.63
CA LEU A 972 -2.34 1.81 19.59
C LEU A 972 -1.87 0.99 20.80
N ASP A 973 -2.80 0.45 21.59
CA ASP A 973 -2.49 -0.66 22.49
C ASP A 973 -2.33 -1.94 21.67
N LEU A 974 -1.09 -2.43 21.58
CA LEU A 974 -0.76 -3.66 20.85
C LEU A 974 -1.34 -4.93 21.51
N MET A 975 -1.71 -4.89 22.80
CA MET A 975 -2.28 -6.04 23.50
C MET A 975 -3.81 -6.10 23.43
N THR A 976 -4.48 -5.04 22.97
CA THR A 976 -5.93 -5.03 22.67
C THR A 976 -6.23 -4.23 21.37
N PRO A 977 -5.63 -4.60 20.22
CA PRO A 977 -5.51 -3.70 19.09
C PRO A 977 -6.82 -3.45 18.35
N ARG A 978 -7.13 -2.16 18.16
CA ARG A 978 -8.20 -1.65 17.29
C ARG A 978 -7.58 -0.76 16.24
N VAL A 979 -7.28 -1.33 15.07
CA VAL A 979 -6.31 -0.76 14.15
C VAL A 979 -6.95 0.20 13.17
N ILE A 980 -6.33 1.37 13.05
CA ILE A 980 -6.31 2.20 11.85
C ILE A 980 -4.85 2.32 11.41
N ALA A 981 -4.51 1.63 10.33
CA ALA A 981 -3.24 1.76 9.63
C ALA A 981 -3.43 2.66 8.41
N ALA A 982 -2.49 3.55 8.12
CA ALA A 982 -2.61 4.46 6.99
C ALA A 982 -1.25 4.88 6.43
N CYS A 983 -1.26 5.24 5.16
CA CYS A 983 -0.10 5.73 4.44
C CYS A 983 0.47 7.05 5.01
N ASN A 984 -0.34 7.84 5.72
CA ASN A 984 0.07 9.03 6.48
C ASN A 984 -1.01 9.45 7.51
N GLN A 985 -0.64 10.32 8.44
CA GLN A 985 -1.51 10.84 9.51
C GLN A 985 -2.78 11.55 9.00
N GLN A 986 -2.74 12.19 7.82
CA GLN A 986 -3.90 12.90 7.27
C GLN A 986 -4.98 11.92 6.77
N ILE A 987 -4.58 10.80 6.16
CA ILE A 987 -5.52 9.71 5.82
C ILE A 987 -6.01 9.00 7.10
N ALA A 988 -5.12 8.76 8.07
CA ALA A 988 -5.50 8.15 9.35
C ALA A 988 -6.61 8.92 10.07
N GLN A 989 -6.48 10.25 10.17
CA GLN A 989 -7.51 11.10 10.80
C GLN A 989 -8.83 11.09 10.02
N GLN A 990 -8.79 11.14 8.68
CA GLN A 990 -10.01 11.03 7.87
C GLN A 990 -10.74 9.69 8.08
N LEU A 991 -9.99 8.59 8.26
CA LEU A 991 -10.55 7.28 8.55
C LEU A 991 -11.13 7.21 9.98
N VAL A 992 -10.43 7.77 10.98
CA VAL A 992 -10.94 7.95 12.35
C VAL A 992 -12.28 8.71 12.35
N ASP A 993 -12.37 9.82 11.61
CA ASP A 993 -13.57 10.67 11.57
C ASP A 993 -14.73 9.99 10.81
N LEU A 994 -14.42 9.25 9.74
CA LEU A 994 -15.37 8.43 8.99
C LEU A 994 -15.97 7.30 9.85
N ILE A 995 -15.14 6.58 10.60
CA ILE A 995 -15.56 5.50 11.52
C ILE A 995 -16.39 6.07 12.67
N LYS A 996 -15.92 7.12 13.35
CA LYS A 996 -16.67 7.78 14.44
C LYS A 996 -18.05 8.28 13.99
N LYS A 997 -18.14 8.81 12.76
CA LYS A 997 -19.42 9.18 12.15
C LYS A 997 -20.32 7.96 11.93
N ALA A 998 -19.79 6.89 11.33
CA ALA A 998 -20.54 5.66 11.07
C ALA A 998 -21.11 5.02 12.35
N ASP A 999 -20.34 5.00 13.43
CA ASP A 999 -20.76 4.49 14.74
C ASP A 999 -21.79 5.42 15.42
N SER A 1000 -21.58 6.74 15.33
CA SER A 1000 -22.54 7.75 15.84
C SER A 1000 -23.90 7.68 15.13
N GLU A 1001 -23.91 7.37 13.83
CA GLU A 1001 -25.16 7.19 13.05
C GLU A 1001 -25.93 5.90 13.41
N ILE A 1002 -25.35 4.97 14.17
CA ILE A 1002 -26.04 3.82 14.77
C ILE A 1002 -26.62 4.21 16.13
N LEU A 1003 -25.80 4.80 17.01
CA LEU A 1003 -26.22 5.16 18.37
C LEU A 1003 -27.46 6.08 18.36
N ASN A 1004 -27.52 7.03 17.43
CA ASN A 1004 -28.67 7.91 17.24
C ASN A 1004 -29.92 7.23 16.62
N LYS A 1005 -29.80 6.01 16.06
CA LYS A 1005 -30.94 5.20 15.59
C LYS A 1005 -31.47 4.23 16.66
N ASN A 1006 -30.66 3.87 17.64
CA ASN A 1006 -31.04 2.99 18.76
C ASN A 1006 -31.59 3.76 19.98
N LEU A 1007 -31.65 5.09 19.90
CA LEU A 1007 -32.19 6.00 20.93
C LEU A 1007 -33.53 6.65 20.52
N HIS A 1008 -34.15 6.16 19.45
CA HIS A 1008 -35.40 6.66 18.85
C HIS A 1008 -36.32 5.49 18.47
#